data_AF-G0S4V1-F1
#
_entry.id   AF-G0S4V1-F1
#
_cell.length_a   1.000
_cell.length_b   1.000
_cell.length_c   1.000
_cell.angle_alpha   90.00
_cell.angle_beta   90.00
_cell.angle_gamma   90.00
#
_symmetry.space_group_name_H-M   'P 1'
#
loop_
_entity.id
_entity.type
_entity.pdbx_description
1 polymer ?
#
loop_
_entity_poly.entity_id
_entity_poly.type
_entity_poly.pdbx_seq_one_letter_code
_entity_poly.pdbx_strand_id
1 'polypeptide(L)'
;MGSHLDADPTQAVDGLVRAIRDLTSDPNYKLVADVFSEFLYVKEQNNKLSSSHQVVLEEYRKFRNELEAQKEELLKEKQELEGLVQEKVQEILQMQAARARLESDLEDTQKLIERERSAAAQAVENIKKEYAELQAAKTLVEQEKKLGEELAAAAAAKAAEEIAALTQANNKLMEIQASHDSVVKSLKGHIADLQSAKKTLEQIKADNELEIARLAESKLNLEKIKARNDVEIEGLKAKVSDLYTSKTSLEQIKMDNEAKIATLKERVESLEQVKKNLERELEAAQKEIASLKDTIAHKNNEIESLQESLRAAEEQITSLQQTVDEKNAEIEDLHAKLKAEGERANKAEEHGRDLQIQLEETTQNLQTTSEKLRELEQYRILLQDEPDDTYVTILDKIWTTIVTLVESTFRPDIDEAILADPSCWTNLRNSPYLKHATQLQIPLPQSNSPAAKGMRISAVLSVLSRAMHKHLFRPVYLLDDDDENLVRFLRALEDEDPEREAHIRATLLAAMPERQLEQGARRVKTVVREVSWLVQHLLSALQFEAFCAGLEAACKLACEQWMRIQVANMKIEPYFGPPYDDFDWQVLELPEFAEAADRDPGMPHTRADTDEAAIDDRLDEADRAASAATGSQLFNDSAIEAQEEMLDGEIDPDEILLVVWPSMCAVENGELMSITQGLVISKEQARPALEEQRARSRMISRPGSRRARTMSMPGHSRASSPRGRPYAGGTHPSSEAVTVDDR
;
A
#
# COMPACT_ATOMS: atom_id res chain seq x y z
N MET A 1 -79.68 4.84 106.73
CA MET A 1 -79.73 6.06 105.90
C MET A 1 -78.31 6.27 105.41
N GLY A 2 -77.93 5.79 104.22
CA GLY A 2 -78.11 6.51 102.95
C GLY A 2 -77.10 7.65 102.91
N SER A 3 -75.93 7.52 102.29
CA SER A 3 -75.77 7.54 100.83
C SER A 3 -74.54 6.76 100.36
N HIS A 4 -74.78 5.67 99.64
CA HIS A 4 -73.88 5.21 98.58
C HIS A 4 -73.76 6.36 97.56
N LEU A 5 -72.60 6.97 97.45
CA LEU A 5 -72.25 7.70 96.24
C LEU A 5 -71.73 6.64 95.26
N ASP A 6 -72.63 6.18 94.39
CA ASP A 6 -72.27 5.49 93.17
C ASP A 6 -71.22 6.34 92.45
N ALA A 7 -69.97 5.87 92.44
CA ALA A 7 -68.95 6.41 91.58
C ALA A 7 -69.35 6.03 90.15
N ASP A 8 -69.98 6.97 89.47
CA ASP A 8 -70.42 6.84 88.09
C ASP A 8 -69.24 6.34 87.23
N PRO A 9 -69.32 5.15 86.60
CA PRO A 9 -68.20 4.60 85.82
C PRO A 9 -67.83 5.51 84.63
N THR A 10 -68.75 6.35 84.18
CA THR A 10 -68.48 7.43 83.22
C THR A 10 -67.51 8.47 83.76
N GLN A 11 -67.46 8.75 85.08
CA GLN A 11 -66.44 9.64 85.65
C GLN A 11 -65.03 9.04 85.65
N ALA A 12 -64.90 7.72 85.85
CA ALA A 12 -63.61 7.06 85.78
C ALA A 12 -63.08 6.99 84.34
N VAL A 13 -63.97 6.71 83.38
CA VAL A 13 -63.66 6.75 81.94
C VAL A 13 -63.38 8.18 81.47
N ASP A 14 -64.17 9.17 81.87
CA ASP A 14 -63.92 10.58 81.57
C ASP A 14 -62.64 11.11 82.22
N GLY A 15 -62.29 10.61 83.41
CA GLY A 15 -61.04 10.89 84.08
C GLY A 15 -59.84 10.30 83.32
N LEU A 16 -59.95 9.07 82.84
CA LEU A 16 -58.92 8.44 82.00
C LEU A 16 -58.81 9.12 80.64
N VAL A 17 -59.93 9.45 79.99
CA VAL A 17 -59.96 10.17 78.70
C VAL A 17 -59.42 11.58 78.86
N ARG A 18 -59.69 12.27 79.99
CA ARG A 18 -59.00 13.53 80.33
C ARG A 18 -57.52 13.31 80.54
N ALA A 19 -57.09 12.33 81.32
CA ALA A 19 -55.67 12.07 81.55
C ALA A 19 -54.91 11.73 80.27
N ILE A 20 -55.52 10.96 79.35
CA ILE A 20 -54.96 10.65 78.03
C ILE A 20 -54.97 11.91 77.15
N ARG A 21 -56.03 12.72 77.18
CA ARG A 21 -56.08 14.00 76.46
C ARG A 21 -55.02 14.96 76.99
N ASP A 22 -54.85 15.07 78.30
CA ASP A 22 -53.86 15.93 78.96
C ASP A 22 -52.44 15.41 78.67
N LEU A 23 -52.21 14.10 78.65
CA LEU A 23 -50.94 13.51 78.25
C LEU A 23 -50.64 13.72 76.75
N THR A 24 -51.62 13.56 75.87
CA THR A 24 -51.44 13.78 74.41
C THR A 24 -51.37 15.26 74.03
N SER A 25 -51.84 16.16 74.90
CA SER A 25 -51.66 17.61 74.77
C SER A 25 -50.51 18.15 75.62
N ASP A 26 -49.82 17.29 76.39
CA ASP A 26 -48.59 17.63 77.09
C ASP A 26 -47.50 17.94 76.04
N PRO A 27 -46.91 19.14 76.09
CA PRO A 27 -45.84 19.52 75.17
C PRO A 27 -44.69 18.51 75.12
N ASN A 28 -44.36 17.88 76.25
CA ASN A 28 -43.26 16.92 76.34
C ASN A 28 -43.61 15.60 75.66
N TYR A 29 -44.84 15.10 75.81
CA TYR A 29 -45.28 13.88 75.15
C TYR A 29 -45.39 14.07 73.65
N LYS A 30 -45.88 15.23 73.21
CA LYS A 30 -45.93 15.59 71.79
C LYS A 30 -44.53 15.65 71.17
N LEU A 31 -43.57 16.28 71.86
CA LEU A 31 -42.17 16.30 71.43
C LEU A 31 -41.61 14.88 71.28
N VAL A 32 -41.84 14.00 72.25
CA VAL A 32 -41.38 12.61 72.18
C VAL A 32 -42.04 11.87 70.99
N ALA A 33 -43.34 12.05 70.78
CA ALA A 33 -44.05 11.44 69.64
C ALA A 33 -43.55 11.97 68.28
N ASP A 34 -43.24 13.26 68.19
CA ASP A 34 -42.67 13.90 67.00
C ASP A 34 -41.25 13.33 66.74
N VAL A 35 -40.39 13.23 67.77
CA VAL A 35 -39.05 12.61 67.64
C VAL A 35 -39.14 11.14 67.23
N PHE A 36 -40.08 10.35 67.76
CA PHE A 36 -40.27 8.97 67.32
C PHE A 36 -40.74 8.86 65.86
N SER A 37 -41.59 9.80 65.43
CA SER A 37 -42.04 9.87 64.03
C SER A 37 -40.90 10.24 63.10
N GLU A 38 -40.07 11.21 63.48
CA GLU A 38 -38.84 11.56 62.77
C GLU A 38 -37.85 10.40 62.72
N PHE A 39 -37.65 9.67 63.82
CA PHE A 39 -36.79 8.48 63.84
C PHE A 39 -37.27 7.40 62.86
N LEU A 40 -38.58 7.14 62.80
CA LEU A 40 -39.14 6.17 61.84
C LEU A 40 -38.95 6.65 60.40
N TYR A 41 -39.15 7.94 60.14
CA TYR A 41 -38.90 8.54 58.83
C TYR A 41 -37.44 8.41 58.42
N VAL A 42 -36.50 8.79 59.28
CA VAL A 42 -35.05 8.67 59.04
C VAL A 42 -34.65 7.22 58.80
N LYS A 43 -35.21 6.27 59.57
CA LYS A 43 -34.96 4.84 59.38
C LYS A 43 -35.44 4.34 58.01
N GLU A 44 -36.61 4.80 57.56
CA GLU A 44 -37.11 4.45 56.22
C GLU A 44 -36.23 5.04 55.12
N GLN A 45 -35.79 6.30 55.26
CA GLN A 45 -34.87 6.92 54.30
C GLN A 45 -33.52 6.21 54.26
N ASN A 46 -32.98 5.82 55.42
CA ASN A 46 -31.71 5.09 55.48
C ASN A 46 -31.82 3.71 54.81
N ASN A 47 -32.95 3.00 54.99
CA ASN A 47 -33.21 1.75 54.27
C ASN A 47 -33.31 1.96 52.75
N LYS A 48 -33.96 3.03 52.29
CA LYS A 48 -34.04 3.38 50.86
C LYS A 48 -32.64 3.68 50.31
N LEU A 49 -31.86 4.48 51.03
CA LEU A 49 -30.50 4.84 50.65
C LEU A 49 -29.61 3.60 50.57
N SER A 50 -29.69 2.70 51.55
CA SER A 50 -28.95 1.44 51.55
C SER A 50 -29.32 0.55 50.35
N SER A 51 -30.62 0.44 50.02
CA SER A 51 -31.05 -0.31 48.84
C SER A 51 -30.58 0.35 47.52
N SER A 52 -30.58 1.69 47.47
CA SER A 52 -30.08 2.45 46.32
C SER A 52 -28.58 2.21 46.11
N HIS A 53 -27.78 2.32 47.18
CA HIS A 53 -26.34 2.04 47.14
C HIS A 53 -26.04 0.62 46.66
N GLN A 54 -26.83 -0.36 47.09
CA GLN A 54 -26.66 -1.74 46.62
C GLN A 54 -26.92 -1.87 45.11
N VAL A 55 -27.97 -1.22 44.58
CA VAL A 55 -28.27 -1.23 43.14
C VAL A 55 -27.15 -0.56 42.35
N VAL A 56 -26.71 0.62 42.79
CA VAL A 56 -25.61 1.35 42.16
C VAL A 56 -24.33 0.51 42.13
N LEU A 57 -23.98 -0.16 43.23
CA LEU A 57 -22.82 -1.05 43.28
C LEU A 57 -22.97 -2.28 42.36
N GLU A 58 -24.17 -2.82 42.19
CA GLU A 58 -24.43 -3.90 41.24
C GLU A 58 -24.31 -3.44 39.78
N GLU A 59 -24.75 -2.22 39.47
CA GLU A 59 -24.58 -1.61 38.15
C GLU A 59 -23.10 -1.34 37.84
N TYR A 60 -22.35 -0.76 38.79
CA TYR A 60 -20.90 -0.58 38.65
C TYR A 60 -20.17 -1.91 38.43
N ARG A 61 -20.56 -2.97 39.14
CA ARG A 61 -19.98 -4.31 38.94
C ARG A 61 -20.26 -4.85 37.54
N LYS A 62 -21.48 -4.68 37.03
CA LYS A 62 -21.83 -5.10 35.66
C LYS A 62 -21.04 -4.32 34.62
N PHE A 63 -21.01 -3.00 34.75
CA PHE A 63 -20.28 -2.13 33.83
C PHE A 63 -18.78 -2.46 33.82
N ARG A 64 -18.17 -2.65 35.00
CA ARG A 64 -16.77 -3.09 35.10
C ARG A 64 -16.52 -4.41 34.40
N ASN A 65 -17.40 -5.40 34.58
CA ASN A 65 -17.25 -6.71 33.93
C ASN A 65 -17.37 -6.62 32.41
N GLU A 66 -18.29 -5.78 31.92
CA GLU A 66 -18.46 -5.53 30.48
C GLU A 66 -17.23 -4.84 29.89
N LEU A 67 -16.67 -3.85 30.60
CA LEU A 67 -15.45 -3.17 30.18
C LEU A 67 -14.24 -4.12 30.13
N GLU A 68 -14.06 -4.99 31.13
CA GLU A 68 -12.98 -5.99 31.12
C GLU A 68 -13.16 -7.02 30.00
N ALA A 69 -14.41 -7.43 29.70
CA ALA A 69 -14.68 -8.33 28.58
C ALA A 69 -14.34 -7.68 27.23
N GLN A 70 -14.73 -6.43 27.01
CA GLN A 70 -14.38 -5.67 25.78
C GLN A 70 -12.87 -5.49 25.66
N LYS A 71 -12.19 -5.22 26.77
CA LYS A 71 -10.72 -5.13 26.79
C LYS A 71 -10.06 -6.44 26.43
N GLU A 72 -10.53 -7.58 26.95
CA GLU A 72 -10.00 -8.90 26.57
C GLU A 72 -10.23 -9.20 25.08
N GLU A 73 -11.39 -8.84 24.54
CA GLU A 73 -11.72 -9.02 23.12
C GLU A 73 -10.78 -8.19 22.22
N LEU A 74 -10.62 -6.90 22.51
CA LEU A 74 -9.69 -6.03 21.78
C LEU A 74 -8.23 -6.51 21.88
N LEU A 75 -7.82 -7.03 23.04
CA LEU A 75 -6.46 -7.54 23.22
C LEU A 75 -6.22 -8.80 22.39
N LYS A 76 -7.25 -9.64 22.24
CA LYS A 76 -7.21 -10.82 21.37
C LYS A 76 -7.17 -10.43 19.89
N GLU A 77 -8.03 -9.51 19.45
CA GLU A 77 -8.00 -8.99 18.07
C GLU A 77 -6.64 -8.37 17.72
N LYS A 78 -6.07 -7.59 18.64
CA LYS A 78 -4.72 -7.03 18.49
C LYS A 78 -3.67 -8.14 18.29
N GLN A 79 -3.71 -9.19 19.10
CA GLN A 79 -2.76 -10.32 18.96
C GLN A 79 -2.92 -11.04 17.62
N GLU A 80 -4.15 -11.24 17.14
CA GLU A 80 -4.43 -11.85 15.85
C GLU A 80 -3.91 -10.98 14.69
N LEU A 81 -4.12 -9.67 14.75
CA LEU A 81 -3.61 -8.72 13.76
C LEU A 81 -2.07 -8.66 13.77
N GLU A 82 -1.44 -8.64 14.94
CA GLU A 82 0.02 -8.69 15.07
C GLU A 82 0.59 -9.97 14.45
N GLY A 83 -0.07 -11.12 14.66
CA GLY A 83 0.29 -12.39 14.02
C GLY A 83 0.19 -12.32 12.49
N LEU A 84 -0.90 -11.78 11.96
CA LEU A 84 -1.10 -11.62 10.51
C LEU A 84 -0.06 -10.69 9.89
N VAL A 85 0.27 -9.58 10.56
CA VAL A 85 1.31 -8.66 10.12
C VAL A 85 2.67 -9.35 10.07
N GLN A 86 3.02 -10.14 11.10
CA GLN A 86 4.28 -10.90 11.12
C GLN A 86 4.36 -11.92 9.97
N GLU A 87 3.27 -12.65 9.70
CA GLU A 87 3.18 -13.58 8.57
C GLU A 87 3.39 -12.86 7.23
N LYS A 88 2.71 -11.72 7.03
CA LYS A 88 2.84 -10.93 5.80
C LYS A 88 4.23 -10.34 5.62
N VAL A 89 4.88 -9.90 6.70
CA VAL A 89 6.28 -9.45 6.66
C VAL A 89 7.20 -10.60 6.23
N GLN A 90 6.99 -11.81 6.74
CA GLN A 90 7.78 -12.98 6.34
C GLN A 90 7.57 -13.34 4.87
N GLU A 91 6.34 -13.27 4.36
CA GLU A 91 6.01 -13.46 2.95
C GLU A 91 6.70 -12.42 2.05
N ILE A 92 6.69 -11.15 2.45
CA ILE A 92 7.39 -10.07 1.74
C ILE A 92 8.90 -10.34 1.67
N LEU A 93 9.52 -10.78 2.78
CA LEU A 93 10.95 -11.11 2.80
C LEU A 93 11.29 -12.27 1.87
N GLN A 94 10.44 -13.31 1.82
CA GLN A 94 10.62 -14.43 0.88
C GLN A 94 10.50 -13.96 -0.58
N MET A 95 9.51 -13.11 -0.88
CA MET A 95 9.32 -12.53 -2.21
C MET A 95 10.49 -11.63 -2.63
N GLN A 96 11.04 -10.84 -1.71
CA GLN A 96 12.23 -10.04 -1.95
C GLN A 96 13.46 -10.90 -2.24
N ALA A 97 13.65 -12.01 -1.51
CA ALA A 97 14.73 -12.95 -1.77
C ALA A 97 14.57 -13.65 -3.13
N ALA A 98 13.34 -14.01 -3.51
CA ALA A 98 13.06 -14.58 -4.82
C ALA A 98 13.31 -13.57 -5.95
N ARG A 99 12.89 -12.31 -5.77
CA ARG A 99 13.17 -11.22 -6.71
C ARG A 99 14.67 -11.02 -6.92
N ALA A 100 15.46 -10.97 -5.85
CA ALA A 100 16.91 -10.80 -5.95
C ALA A 100 17.59 -11.96 -6.71
N ARG A 101 17.10 -13.20 -6.53
CA ARG A 101 17.58 -14.35 -7.32
C ARG A 101 17.24 -14.22 -8.80
N LEU A 102 15.98 -13.90 -9.12
CA LEU A 102 15.56 -13.71 -10.51
C LEU A 102 16.29 -12.56 -11.19
N GLU A 103 16.59 -11.49 -10.47
CA GLU A 103 17.36 -10.35 -10.99
C GLU A 103 18.81 -10.74 -11.30
N SER A 104 19.44 -11.57 -10.44
CA SER A 104 20.74 -12.16 -10.72
C SER A 104 20.72 -13.08 -11.93
N ASP A 105 19.72 -13.97 -12.03
CA ASP A 105 19.57 -14.89 -13.17
C ASP A 105 19.33 -14.12 -14.48
N LEU A 106 18.54 -13.04 -14.42
CA LEU A 106 18.32 -12.14 -15.56
C LEU A 106 19.63 -11.48 -16.01
N GLU A 107 20.45 -10.99 -15.07
CA GLU A 107 21.75 -10.39 -15.39
C GLU A 107 22.70 -11.42 -16.04
N ASP A 108 22.72 -12.65 -15.54
CA ASP A 108 23.54 -13.72 -16.09
C ASP A 108 23.08 -14.17 -17.48
N THR A 109 21.76 -14.28 -17.72
CA THR A 109 21.22 -14.57 -19.05
C THR A 109 21.49 -13.43 -20.04
N GLN A 110 21.40 -12.16 -19.63
CA GLN A 110 21.78 -11.01 -20.46
C GLN A 110 23.26 -11.07 -20.84
N LYS A 111 24.15 -11.36 -19.89
CA LYS A 111 25.58 -11.55 -20.16
C LYS A 111 25.84 -12.70 -21.13
N LEU A 112 25.06 -13.78 -21.05
CA LEU A 112 25.20 -14.93 -21.94
C LEU A 112 24.73 -14.61 -23.36
N ILE A 113 23.58 -13.93 -23.50
CA ILE A 113 23.06 -13.44 -24.78
C ILE A 113 24.06 -12.47 -25.44
N GLU A 114 24.66 -11.56 -24.68
CA GLU A 114 25.62 -10.60 -25.23
C GLU A 114 26.91 -11.30 -25.72
N ARG A 115 27.38 -12.31 -24.98
CA ARG A 115 28.50 -13.17 -25.43
C ARG A 115 28.16 -13.89 -26.73
N GLU A 116 26.99 -14.53 -26.82
CA GLU A 116 26.57 -15.24 -28.04
C GLU A 116 26.39 -14.29 -29.23
N ARG A 117 25.81 -13.09 -29.02
CA ARG A 117 25.71 -12.05 -30.04
C ARG A 117 27.08 -11.63 -30.56
N SER A 118 28.04 -11.40 -29.66
CA SER A 118 29.41 -11.04 -30.06
C SER A 118 30.11 -12.16 -30.84
N ALA A 119 29.92 -13.42 -30.43
CA ALA A 119 30.46 -14.58 -31.14
C ALA A 119 29.82 -14.76 -32.53
N ALA A 120 28.50 -14.58 -32.64
CA ALA A 120 27.79 -14.61 -33.91
C ALA A 120 28.24 -13.48 -34.85
N ALA A 121 28.47 -12.27 -34.33
CA ALA A 121 28.99 -11.15 -35.11
C ALA A 121 30.40 -11.45 -35.65
N GLN A 122 31.28 -12.03 -34.83
CA GLN A 122 32.61 -12.47 -35.27
C GLN A 122 32.54 -13.57 -36.33
N ALA A 123 31.65 -14.55 -36.17
CA ALA A 123 31.45 -15.62 -37.16
C ALA A 123 30.98 -15.05 -38.51
N VAL A 124 30.05 -14.09 -38.51
CA VAL A 124 29.58 -13.41 -39.73
C VAL A 124 30.72 -12.64 -40.40
N GLU A 125 31.59 -11.98 -39.63
CA GLU A 125 32.75 -11.28 -40.19
C GLU A 125 33.77 -12.25 -40.81
N ASN A 126 34.02 -13.38 -40.17
CA ASN A 126 34.90 -14.42 -40.69
C ASN A 126 34.34 -15.03 -41.99
N ILE A 127 33.04 -15.35 -42.03
CA ILE A 127 32.38 -15.85 -43.24
C ILE A 127 32.46 -14.82 -44.38
N LYS A 128 32.33 -13.51 -44.09
CA LYS A 128 32.51 -12.46 -45.10
C LYS A 128 33.93 -12.43 -45.66
N LYS A 129 34.95 -12.61 -44.82
CA LYS A 129 36.36 -12.69 -45.27
C LYS A 129 36.60 -13.91 -46.14
N GLU A 130 36.18 -15.10 -45.69
CA GLU A 130 36.29 -16.34 -46.46
C GLU A 130 35.55 -16.24 -47.80
N TYR A 131 34.35 -15.64 -47.83
CA TYR A 131 33.61 -15.41 -49.07
C TYR A 131 34.35 -14.48 -50.03
N ALA A 132 35.00 -13.42 -49.53
CA ALA A 132 35.80 -12.51 -50.34
C ALA A 132 37.03 -13.21 -50.94
N GLU A 133 37.71 -14.06 -50.15
CA GLU A 133 38.83 -14.88 -50.62
C GLU A 133 38.39 -15.88 -51.70
N LEU A 134 37.22 -16.49 -51.53
CA LEU A 134 36.66 -17.45 -52.48
C LEU A 134 36.24 -16.77 -53.79
N GLN A 135 35.72 -15.53 -53.74
CA GLN A 135 35.47 -14.71 -54.92
C GLN A 135 36.77 -14.32 -55.63
N ALA A 136 37.83 -13.97 -54.89
CA ALA A 136 39.15 -13.69 -55.48
C ALA A 136 39.75 -14.93 -56.15
N ALA A 137 39.67 -16.10 -55.50
CA ALA A 137 40.10 -17.37 -56.08
C ALA A 137 39.31 -17.73 -57.35
N LYS A 138 37.99 -17.49 -57.35
CA LYS A 138 37.15 -17.67 -58.54
C LYS A 138 37.62 -16.79 -59.70
N THR A 139 37.95 -15.52 -59.44
CA THR A 139 38.46 -14.62 -60.50
C THR A 139 39.82 -15.07 -61.05
N LEU A 140 40.69 -15.66 -60.23
CA LEU A 140 41.96 -16.24 -60.67
C LEU A 140 41.74 -17.49 -61.54
N VAL A 141 40.82 -18.38 -61.16
CA VAL A 141 40.47 -19.55 -61.97
C VAL A 141 39.85 -19.14 -63.31
N GLU A 142 39.01 -18.10 -63.33
CA GLU A 142 38.45 -17.54 -64.57
C GLU A 142 39.54 -16.95 -65.48
N GLN A 143 40.62 -16.39 -64.90
CA GLN A 143 41.79 -15.90 -65.64
C GLN A 143 42.66 -17.05 -66.17
N GLU A 144 42.89 -18.11 -65.38
CA GLU A 144 43.59 -19.32 -65.82
C GLU A 144 42.85 -20.03 -66.96
N LYS A 145 41.52 -20.08 -66.89
CA LYS A 145 40.67 -20.64 -67.95
C LYS A 145 40.84 -19.87 -69.28
N LYS A 146 40.89 -18.53 -69.22
CA LYS A 146 41.18 -17.70 -70.42
C LYS A 146 42.57 -17.97 -71.00
N LEU A 147 43.58 -18.15 -70.15
CA LEU A 147 44.94 -18.51 -70.57
C LEU A 147 45.00 -19.92 -71.20
N GLY A 148 44.21 -20.87 -70.69
CA GLY A 148 44.08 -22.21 -71.25
C GLY A 148 43.38 -22.25 -72.62
N GLU A 149 42.33 -21.43 -72.80
CA GLU A 149 41.63 -21.27 -74.08
C GLU A 149 42.53 -20.62 -75.15
N GLU A 150 43.41 -19.68 -74.77
CA GLU A 150 44.40 -19.07 -75.66
C GLU A 150 45.54 -20.04 -76.06
N LEU A 151 45.96 -20.94 -75.16
CA LEU A 151 46.95 -22.00 -75.46
C LEU A 151 46.39 -23.11 -76.38
N ALA A 152 45.11 -23.45 -76.24
CA ALA A 152 44.44 -24.43 -77.10
C ALA A 152 44.24 -23.91 -78.54
N ALA A 153 44.00 -22.60 -78.71
CA ALA A 153 43.90 -21.95 -80.02
C ALA A 153 45.26 -21.88 -80.76
N ALA A 154 46.38 -21.78 -80.03
CA ALA A 154 47.73 -21.78 -80.61
C ALA A 154 48.22 -23.18 -81.05
N ALA A 155 47.76 -24.25 -80.38
CA ALA A 155 48.09 -25.63 -80.74
C ALA A 155 47.35 -26.13 -82.00
N ALA A 156 46.13 -25.64 -82.25
CA ALA A 156 45.34 -25.98 -83.44
C ALA A 156 45.87 -25.33 -84.74
N ALA A 157 46.56 -24.20 -84.64
CA ALA A 157 47.12 -23.49 -85.80
C ALA A 157 48.44 -24.09 -86.35
N LYS A 158 49.14 -24.94 -85.56
CA LYS A 158 50.43 -25.55 -85.95
C LYS A 158 50.30 -26.96 -86.53
N ALA A 159 49.17 -27.63 -86.32
CA ALA A 159 48.89 -28.98 -86.83
C ALA A 159 48.28 -29.00 -88.25
N ALA A 160 47.88 -27.84 -88.80
CA ALA A 160 47.27 -27.73 -90.12
C ALA A 160 48.27 -27.47 -91.26
N GLU A 161 49.53 -27.16 -90.98
CA GLU A 161 50.56 -26.85 -91.99
C GLU A 161 51.40 -28.07 -92.43
N GLU A 162 51.44 -29.18 -91.66
CA GLU A 162 52.24 -30.37 -91.98
C GLU A 162 51.51 -31.47 -92.77
N ILE A 163 50.17 -31.44 -92.87
CA ILE A 163 49.39 -32.49 -93.55
C ILE A 163 49.22 -32.23 -95.06
N ALA A 164 49.51 -31.01 -95.54
CA ALA A 164 49.38 -30.66 -96.96
C ALA A 164 50.63 -30.98 -97.82
N ALA A 165 51.76 -31.39 -97.22
CA ALA A 165 53.05 -31.54 -97.93
C ALA A 165 53.51 -33.00 -98.18
N LEU A 166 52.68 -34.01 -97.89
CA LEU A 166 52.99 -35.44 -98.15
C LEU A 166 52.05 -36.10 -99.17
N THR A 167 51.53 -35.33 -100.12
CA THR A 167 50.75 -35.86 -101.27
C THR A 167 51.39 -35.53 -102.63
N GLN A 168 52.70 -35.21 -102.64
CA GLN A 168 53.44 -34.88 -103.87
C GLN A 168 54.88 -35.42 -103.86
N ALA A 169 55.10 -36.63 -103.33
CA ALA A 169 56.38 -37.32 -103.43
C ALA A 169 56.26 -38.84 -103.26
N ASN A 170 55.34 -39.51 -103.96
CA ASN A 170 55.52 -40.96 -104.18
C ASN A 170 54.81 -41.57 -105.39
N ASN A 171 54.70 -40.81 -106.49
CA ASN A 171 54.29 -41.38 -107.77
C ASN A 171 55.50 -41.56 -108.69
N LYS A 172 55.79 -42.83 -109.00
CA LYS A 172 56.56 -43.40 -110.12
C LYS A 172 58.02 -43.83 -109.86
N LEU A 173 58.13 -45.01 -109.25
CA LEU A 173 59.24 -45.96 -109.36
C LEU A 173 58.57 -47.34 -109.18
N MET A 174 58.47 -48.28 -110.12
CA MET A 174 58.98 -48.46 -111.48
C MET A 174 57.99 -49.37 -112.24
N GLU A 175 58.11 -49.35 -113.55
CA GLU A 175 57.39 -50.11 -114.55
C GLU A 175 57.20 -51.61 -114.27
N ILE A 176 55.95 -52.05 -114.49
CA ILE A 176 55.49 -53.30 -115.13
C ILE A 176 56.57 -54.36 -115.41
N GLN A 177 56.45 -55.54 -114.81
CA GLN A 177 56.30 -56.78 -115.59
C GLN A 177 55.91 -57.99 -114.73
N ALA A 178 54.65 -58.40 -114.88
CA ALA A 178 54.21 -59.75 -114.63
C ALA A 178 54.49 -60.61 -115.87
N SER A 179 54.85 -61.87 -115.59
CA SER A 179 55.29 -62.95 -116.49
C SER A 179 56.79 -62.88 -116.84
N HIS A 180 57.60 -63.91 -116.61
CA HIS A 180 57.27 -65.31 -116.38
C HIS A 180 58.53 -66.08 -115.92
N ASP A 181 58.31 -67.34 -115.57
CA ASP A 181 59.28 -68.43 -115.57
C ASP A 181 60.41 -68.42 -114.51
N SER A 182 60.51 -69.50 -113.73
CA SER A 182 61.34 -70.60 -114.24
C SER A 182 61.17 -71.90 -113.45
N VAL A 183 61.30 -73.00 -114.20
CA VAL A 183 61.85 -74.30 -113.78
C VAL A 183 60.84 -75.28 -113.16
N VAL A 184 60.57 -76.47 -113.71
CA VAL A 184 61.00 -77.17 -114.93
C VAL A 184 60.42 -78.58 -114.89
N LYS A 185 60.31 -79.19 -116.08
CA LYS A 185 60.17 -80.65 -116.35
C LYS A 185 58.79 -81.22 -116.02
N SER A 186 58.07 -81.79 -117.00
CA SER A 186 58.62 -82.71 -118.01
C SER A 186 57.67 -82.87 -119.23
N LEU A 187 58.07 -82.43 -120.44
CA LEU A 187 58.38 -83.26 -121.64
C LEU A 187 57.15 -83.89 -122.34
N LYS A 188 56.81 -83.67 -123.63
CA LYS A 188 57.55 -83.73 -124.93
C LYS A 188 56.62 -83.11 -126.02
N GLY A 189 57.02 -82.40 -127.10
CA GLY A 189 57.92 -82.72 -128.24
C GLY A 189 57.12 -83.42 -129.36
N HIS A 190 56.96 -82.97 -130.62
CA HIS A 190 57.84 -82.24 -131.55
C HIS A 190 57.13 -81.83 -132.88
N ILE A 191 57.54 -80.67 -133.48
CA ILE A 191 57.99 -80.41 -134.90
C ILE A 191 56.98 -80.69 -136.06
N ALA A 192 56.91 -80.00 -137.21
CA ALA A 192 57.30 -78.69 -137.77
C ALA A 192 56.74 -78.64 -139.22
N ASP A 193 56.74 -77.43 -139.81
CA ASP A 193 56.82 -77.11 -141.25
C ASP A 193 55.67 -77.38 -142.25
N LEU A 194 55.03 -76.26 -142.64
CA LEU A 194 54.87 -75.71 -143.99
C LEU A 194 54.28 -76.53 -145.17
N GLN A 195 53.40 -75.81 -145.89
CA GLN A 195 53.22 -75.74 -147.35
C GLN A 195 51.94 -76.30 -148.02
N SER A 196 51.04 -75.35 -148.29
CA SER A 196 50.52 -74.97 -149.61
C SER A 196 49.71 -75.97 -150.46
N ALA A 197 48.41 -75.65 -150.55
CA ALA A 197 47.56 -75.58 -151.75
C ALA A 197 48.04 -76.18 -153.09
N LYS A 198 47.25 -77.09 -153.66
CA LYS A 198 47.05 -77.24 -155.14
C LYS A 198 45.86 -78.18 -155.42
N LYS A 199 44.64 -77.66 -155.63
CA LYS A 199 44.02 -77.34 -156.93
C LYS A 199 43.63 -78.59 -157.77
N THR A 200 42.34 -78.92 -157.68
CA THR A 200 41.42 -79.44 -158.72
C THR A 200 41.95 -79.56 -160.15
N LEU A 201 41.65 -80.70 -160.79
CA LEU A 201 41.02 -80.91 -162.11
C LEU A 201 41.56 -82.20 -162.72
N GLU A 202 40.71 -83.19 -162.99
CA GLU A 202 40.70 -83.81 -164.31
C GLU A 202 39.42 -84.61 -164.57
N GLN A 203 38.80 -84.19 -165.66
CA GLN A 203 37.50 -84.51 -166.20
C GLN A 203 37.73 -85.44 -167.40
N ILE A 204 36.91 -86.49 -167.53
CA ILE A 204 36.38 -87.09 -168.77
C ILE A 204 37.31 -87.16 -170.01
N LYS A 205 37.45 -88.37 -170.58
CA LYS A 205 37.39 -88.64 -172.04
C LYS A 205 37.41 -90.17 -172.27
N ALA A 206 36.35 -90.78 -172.82
CA ALA A 206 35.94 -90.80 -174.24
C ALA A 206 36.70 -91.90 -175.01
N ASP A 207 35.98 -92.88 -175.59
CA ASP A 207 35.61 -92.95 -177.03
C ASP A 207 36.77 -93.52 -177.86
N ASN A 208 36.65 -94.47 -178.80
CA ASN A 208 35.56 -95.00 -179.64
C ASN A 208 36.19 -96.22 -180.40
N GLU A 209 35.53 -97.15 -181.11
CA GLU A 209 34.42 -97.04 -182.05
C GLU A 209 34.00 -98.42 -182.66
N LEU A 210 32.73 -98.49 -183.11
CA LEU A 210 32.15 -99.22 -184.29
C LEU A 210 32.19 -100.77 -184.36
N GLU A 211 31.16 -101.53 -183.90
CA GLU A 211 29.85 -101.89 -184.51
C GLU A 211 29.93 -103.10 -185.50
N ILE A 212 29.20 -104.21 -185.33
CA ILE A 212 27.86 -104.45 -185.94
C ILE A 212 27.32 -105.86 -185.57
N ALA A 213 25.98 -105.93 -185.39
CA ALA A 213 25.01 -107.02 -185.65
C ALA A 213 24.61 -108.10 -184.60
N ARG A 214 23.31 -108.01 -184.28
CA ARG A 214 22.32 -108.89 -183.61
C ARG A 214 22.51 -110.42 -183.53
N LEU A 215 22.24 -110.90 -182.30
CA LEU A 215 21.36 -112.00 -181.82
C LEU A 215 21.36 -113.40 -182.49
N ALA A 216 21.85 -114.39 -181.73
CA ALA A 216 21.26 -115.73 -181.51
C ALA A 216 22.12 -116.49 -180.45
N GLU A 217 21.67 -117.47 -179.66
CA GLU A 217 20.47 -117.73 -178.86
C GLU A 217 20.77 -119.01 -178.04
N SER A 218 20.75 -118.91 -176.71
CA SER A 218 20.57 -119.97 -175.69
C SER A 218 21.49 -121.22 -175.64
N LYS A 219 22.07 -121.66 -174.51
CA LYS A 219 21.55 -121.80 -173.13
C LYS A 219 20.52 -122.94 -172.99
N LEU A 220 20.97 -124.15 -172.63
CA LEU A 220 20.21 -125.02 -171.73
C LEU A 220 21.05 -126.18 -171.11
N ASN A 221 20.88 -126.39 -169.80
CA ASN A 221 21.19 -127.61 -169.01
C ASN A 221 22.55 -127.79 -168.27
N LEU A 222 23.06 -126.73 -167.63
CA LEU A 222 23.93 -126.86 -166.43
C LEU A 222 23.37 -126.13 -165.18
N GLU A 223 22.17 -125.54 -165.28
CA GLU A 223 21.61 -124.54 -164.34
C GLU A 223 20.79 -125.11 -163.18
N LYS A 224 20.55 -126.43 -163.08
CA LYS A 224 19.55 -126.98 -162.13
C LYS A 224 20.03 -127.40 -160.73
N ILE A 225 21.33 -127.54 -160.45
CA ILE A 225 21.78 -128.07 -159.13
C ILE A 225 22.41 -126.99 -158.22
N LYS A 226 22.74 -125.80 -158.73
CA LYS A 226 23.25 -124.68 -157.92
C LYS A 226 22.19 -124.05 -156.98
N ALA A 227 20.90 -124.16 -157.32
CA ALA A 227 19.80 -123.47 -156.61
C ALA A 227 19.44 -124.05 -155.22
N ARG A 228 19.94 -125.23 -154.82
CA ARG A 228 19.56 -125.85 -153.53
C ARG A 228 20.39 -125.37 -152.33
N ASN A 229 21.60 -124.84 -152.54
CA ASN A 229 22.49 -124.41 -151.46
C ASN A 229 22.39 -122.91 -151.10
N ASP A 230 21.71 -122.08 -151.91
CA ASP A 230 21.61 -120.63 -151.65
C ASP A 230 20.49 -120.25 -150.66
N VAL A 231 19.50 -121.13 -150.41
CA VAL A 231 18.36 -120.81 -149.50
C VAL A 231 18.69 -120.97 -148.01
N GLU A 232 19.64 -121.85 -147.64
CA GLU A 232 19.98 -122.09 -146.22
C GLU A 232 20.92 -121.01 -145.64
N ILE A 233 21.70 -120.32 -146.48
CA ILE A 233 22.62 -119.25 -146.08
C ILE A 233 21.87 -117.95 -145.69
N GLU A 234 20.72 -117.66 -146.30
CA GLU A 234 19.91 -116.48 -145.95
C GLU A 234 19.19 -116.63 -144.59
N GLY A 235 18.82 -117.84 -144.17
CA GLY A 235 18.14 -118.08 -142.89
C GLY A 235 19.01 -117.83 -141.63
N LEU A 236 20.34 -117.97 -141.74
CA LEU A 236 21.26 -117.74 -140.63
C LEU A 236 21.69 -116.26 -140.48
N LYS A 237 21.62 -115.46 -141.55
CA LYS A 237 21.94 -114.01 -141.50
C LYS A 237 20.90 -113.20 -140.73
N ALA A 238 19.61 -113.54 -140.81
CA ALA A 238 18.55 -112.81 -140.12
C ALA A 238 18.66 -112.92 -138.58
N LYS A 239 19.01 -114.10 -138.03
CA LYS A 239 19.15 -114.31 -136.57
C LYS A 239 20.33 -113.56 -135.95
N VAL A 240 21.41 -113.33 -136.71
CA VAL A 240 22.59 -112.60 -136.23
C VAL A 240 22.31 -111.09 -136.13
N SER A 241 21.47 -110.56 -137.03
CA SER A 241 21.03 -109.16 -136.99
C SER A 241 20.22 -108.84 -135.72
N ASP A 242 19.25 -109.67 -135.36
CA ASP A 242 18.36 -109.42 -134.21
C ASP A 242 19.08 -109.53 -132.85
N LEU A 243 20.11 -110.39 -132.74
CA LEU A 243 20.91 -110.49 -131.51
C LEU A 243 21.83 -109.26 -131.31
N TYR A 244 22.27 -108.61 -132.38
CA TYR A 244 23.14 -107.44 -132.28
C TYR A 244 22.38 -106.19 -131.82
N THR A 245 21.11 -106.04 -132.20
CA THR A 245 20.26 -104.90 -131.77
C THR A 245 19.77 -105.05 -130.32
N SER A 246 19.56 -106.26 -129.84
CA SER A 246 19.21 -106.50 -128.43
C SER A 246 20.37 -106.17 -127.48
N LYS A 247 21.62 -106.47 -127.86
CA LYS A 247 22.81 -106.18 -127.07
C LYS A 247 23.01 -104.69 -126.82
N THR A 248 22.88 -103.87 -127.88
CA THR A 248 23.08 -102.41 -127.79
C THR A 248 22.01 -101.73 -126.92
N SER A 249 20.77 -102.21 -126.92
CA SER A 249 19.71 -101.66 -126.06
C SER A 249 19.97 -101.92 -124.56
N LEU A 250 20.47 -103.10 -124.20
CA LEU A 250 20.80 -103.44 -122.81
C LEU A 250 22.00 -102.66 -122.27
N GLU A 251 23.01 -102.41 -123.10
CA GLU A 251 24.17 -101.58 -122.73
C GLU A 251 23.76 -100.12 -122.44
N GLN A 252 22.80 -99.57 -123.19
CA GLN A 252 22.24 -98.23 -122.93
C GLN A 252 21.46 -98.17 -121.60
N ILE A 253 20.62 -99.16 -121.30
CA ILE A 253 19.85 -99.21 -120.04
C ILE A 253 20.78 -99.32 -118.83
N LYS A 254 21.89 -100.05 -118.95
CA LYS A 254 22.88 -100.17 -117.88
C LYS A 254 23.51 -98.80 -117.55
N MET A 255 23.92 -98.05 -118.57
CA MET A 255 24.49 -96.71 -118.39
C MET A 255 23.51 -95.73 -117.73
N ASP A 256 22.23 -95.74 -118.13
CA ASP A 256 21.21 -94.88 -117.53
C ASP A 256 20.97 -95.18 -116.05
N ASN A 257 21.00 -96.47 -115.66
CA ASN A 257 20.84 -96.87 -114.26
C ASN A 257 22.08 -96.52 -113.42
N GLU A 258 23.29 -96.67 -113.95
CA GLU A 258 24.52 -96.25 -113.27
C GLU A 258 24.53 -94.73 -113.02
N ALA A 259 24.05 -93.92 -113.98
CA ALA A 259 23.90 -92.48 -113.81
C ALA A 259 22.85 -92.09 -112.73
N LYS A 260 21.71 -92.80 -112.66
CA LYS A 260 20.69 -92.57 -111.61
C LYS A 260 21.18 -92.93 -110.21
N ILE A 261 21.98 -94.00 -110.07
CA ILE A 261 22.54 -94.38 -108.78
C ILE A 261 23.53 -93.33 -108.26
N ALA A 262 24.34 -92.74 -109.15
CA ALA A 262 25.26 -91.67 -108.77
C ALA A 262 24.52 -90.42 -108.24
N THR A 263 23.48 -89.97 -108.95
CA THR A 263 22.69 -88.78 -108.56
C THR A 263 21.92 -88.97 -107.24
N LEU A 264 21.40 -90.17 -106.97
CA LEU A 264 20.73 -90.45 -105.69
C LEU A 264 21.71 -90.47 -104.51
N LYS A 265 22.96 -90.95 -104.70
CA LYS A 265 23.98 -90.90 -103.65
C LYS A 265 24.33 -89.46 -103.26
N GLU A 266 24.56 -88.58 -104.23
CA GLU A 266 24.79 -87.15 -103.96
C GLU A 266 23.61 -86.51 -103.23
N ARG A 267 22.37 -86.86 -103.61
CA ARG A 267 21.16 -86.37 -102.94
C ARG A 267 21.10 -86.79 -101.47
N VAL A 268 21.41 -88.05 -101.16
CA VAL A 268 21.42 -88.56 -99.77
C VAL A 268 22.48 -87.84 -98.94
N GLU A 269 23.69 -87.69 -99.47
CA GLU A 269 24.78 -87.00 -98.77
C GLU A 269 24.43 -85.52 -98.52
N SER A 270 23.77 -84.85 -99.47
CA SER A 270 23.27 -83.48 -99.28
C SER A 270 22.22 -83.38 -98.17
N LEU A 271 21.32 -84.36 -98.06
CA LEU A 271 20.25 -84.37 -97.05
C LEU A 271 20.78 -84.68 -95.65
N GLU A 272 21.77 -85.56 -95.53
CA GLU A 272 22.45 -85.81 -94.26
C GLU A 272 23.17 -84.56 -93.74
N GLN A 273 23.81 -83.81 -94.64
CA GLN A 273 24.45 -82.54 -94.28
C GLN A 273 23.44 -81.49 -93.81
N VAL A 274 22.29 -81.37 -94.48
CA VAL A 274 21.19 -80.48 -94.07
C VAL A 274 20.63 -80.88 -92.71
N LYS A 275 20.39 -82.18 -92.47
CA LYS A 275 19.91 -82.68 -91.18
C LYS A 275 20.87 -82.30 -90.05
N LYS A 276 22.17 -82.50 -90.25
CA LYS A 276 23.19 -82.16 -89.24
C LYS A 276 23.29 -80.66 -88.97
N ASN A 277 22.97 -79.80 -89.95
CA ASN A 277 22.89 -78.35 -89.74
C ASN A 277 21.66 -77.97 -88.91
N LEU A 278 20.49 -78.51 -89.24
CA LEU A 278 19.24 -78.25 -88.50
C LEU A 278 19.31 -78.72 -87.05
N GLU A 279 19.92 -79.87 -86.77
CA GLU A 279 20.14 -80.35 -85.40
C GLU A 279 21.00 -79.39 -84.58
N ARG A 280 22.03 -78.79 -85.19
CA ARG A 280 22.87 -77.77 -84.55
C ARG A 280 22.10 -76.47 -84.28
N GLU A 281 21.28 -76.02 -85.24
CA GLU A 281 20.45 -74.82 -85.06
C GLU A 281 19.40 -75.02 -83.96
N LEU A 282 18.79 -76.21 -83.88
CA LEU A 282 17.83 -76.54 -82.84
C LEU A 282 18.48 -76.51 -81.44
N GLU A 283 19.68 -77.08 -81.29
CA GLU A 283 20.40 -77.07 -80.02
C GLU A 283 20.81 -75.64 -79.61
N ALA A 284 21.20 -74.81 -80.58
CA ALA A 284 21.51 -73.40 -80.33
C ALA A 284 20.26 -72.63 -79.86
N ALA A 285 19.12 -72.80 -80.53
CA ALA A 285 17.86 -72.18 -80.14
C ALA A 285 17.38 -72.64 -78.75
N GLN A 286 17.57 -73.92 -78.40
CA GLN A 286 17.24 -74.42 -77.06
C GLN A 286 18.09 -73.80 -75.96
N LYS A 287 19.40 -73.60 -76.21
CA LYS A 287 20.28 -72.90 -75.26
C LYS A 287 19.89 -71.44 -75.08
N GLU A 288 19.48 -70.76 -76.14
CA GLU A 288 19.01 -69.37 -76.08
C GLU A 288 17.67 -69.24 -75.34
N ILE A 289 16.74 -70.18 -75.55
CA ILE A 289 15.48 -70.21 -74.79
C ILE A 289 15.75 -70.40 -73.29
N ALA A 290 16.70 -71.27 -72.93
CA ALA A 290 17.07 -71.48 -71.53
C ALA A 290 17.66 -70.20 -70.90
N SER A 291 18.58 -69.51 -71.59
CA SER A 291 19.19 -68.28 -71.08
C SER A 291 18.18 -67.13 -70.95
N LEU A 292 17.26 -67.00 -71.91
CA LEU A 292 16.18 -66.02 -71.83
C LEU A 292 15.23 -66.32 -70.66
N LYS A 293 14.94 -67.60 -70.40
CA LYS A 293 14.09 -68.00 -69.28
C LYS A 293 14.72 -67.66 -67.92
N ASP A 294 16.02 -67.89 -67.77
CA ASP A 294 16.76 -67.51 -66.56
C ASP A 294 16.79 -65.99 -66.38
N THR A 295 16.97 -65.24 -67.49
CA THR A 295 16.93 -63.78 -67.47
C THR A 295 15.56 -63.25 -67.05
N ILE A 296 14.47 -63.84 -67.56
CA ILE A 296 13.10 -63.49 -67.16
C ILE A 296 12.88 -63.76 -65.67
N ALA A 297 13.33 -64.90 -65.16
CA ALA A 297 13.22 -65.23 -63.74
C ALA A 297 13.97 -64.21 -62.86
N HIS A 298 15.19 -63.86 -63.25
CA HIS A 298 15.95 -62.83 -62.53
C HIS A 298 15.25 -61.47 -62.56
N LYS A 299 14.76 -61.04 -63.72
CA LYS A 299 14.05 -59.76 -63.86
C LYS A 299 12.74 -59.71 -63.08
N ASN A 300 12.02 -60.83 -62.99
CA ASN A 300 10.83 -60.92 -62.16
C ASN A 300 11.16 -60.74 -60.67
N ASN A 301 12.22 -61.40 -60.17
CA ASN A 301 12.66 -61.22 -58.78
C ASN A 301 13.09 -59.77 -58.50
N GLU A 302 13.74 -59.11 -59.46
CA GLU A 302 14.12 -57.70 -59.35
C GLU A 302 12.89 -56.78 -59.31
N ILE A 303 11.89 -57.05 -60.14
CA ILE A 303 10.60 -56.32 -60.12
C ILE A 303 9.89 -56.50 -58.78
N GLU A 304 9.82 -57.72 -58.24
CA GLU A 304 9.20 -57.98 -56.93
C GLU A 304 9.90 -57.21 -55.81
N SER A 305 11.24 -57.21 -55.79
CA SER A 305 12.04 -56.44 -54.82
C SER A 305 11.81 -54.92 -54.93
N LEU A 306 11.76 -54.40 -56.16
CA LEU A 306 11.47 -52.97 -56.39
C LEU A 306 10.03 -52.61 -55.99
N GLN A 307 9.06 -53.48 -56.21
CA GLN A 307 7.67 -53.27 -55.77
C GLN A 307 7.54 -53.25 -54.25
N GLU A 308 8.28 -54.11 -53.54
CA GLU A 308 8.29 -54.14 -52.08
C GLU A 308 8.94 -52.87 -51.50
N SER A 309 10.07 -52.44 -52.09
CA SER A 309 10.72 -51.17 -51.74
C SER A 309 9.81 -49.97 -52.01
N LEU A 310 9.09 -49.96 -53.13
CA LEU A 310 8.13 -48.91 -53.47
C LEU A 310 6.99 -48.84 -52.45
N ARG A 311 6.41 -49.98 -52.05
CA ARG A 311 5.37 -50.01 -51.01
C ARG A 311 5.87 -49.47 -49.68
N ALA A 312 7.07 -49.87 -49.27
CA ALA A 312 7.67 -49.36 -48.03
C ALA A 312 7.88 -47.83 -48.08
N ALA A 313 8.30 -47.30 -49.23
CA ALA A 313 8.44 -45.86 -49.43
C ALA A 313 7.07 -45.14 -49.44
N GLU A 314 6.04 -45.73 -50.06
CA GLU A 314 4.67 -45.19 -50.05
C GLU A 314 4.10 -45.15 -48.63
N GLU A 315 4.28 -46.21 -47.83
CA GLU A 315 3.89 -46.24 -46.42
C GLU A 315 4.61 -45.15 -45.60
N GLN A 316 5.92 -44.99 -45.80
CA GLN A 316 6.67 -43.90 -45.14
C GLN A 316 6.17 -42.51 -45.54
N ILE A 317 5.88 -42.28 -46.82
CA ILE A 317 5.31 -41.02 -47.29
C ILE A 317 3.98 -40.76 -46.62
N THR A 318 3.07 -41.75 -46.54
CA THR A 318 1.78 -41.57 -45.87
C THR A 318 1.91 -41.23 -44.39
N SER A 319 2.85 -41.89 -43.68
CA SER A 319 3.13 -41.62 -42.27
C SER A 319 3.72 -40.22 -42.03
N LEU A 320 4.66 -39.80 -42.89
CA LEU A 320 5.23 -38.46 -42.85
C LEU A 320 4.19 -37.40 -43.18
N GLN A 321 3.31 -37.65 -44.16
CA GLN A 321 2.22 -36.75 -44.51
C GLN A 321 1.28 -36.53 -43.32
N GLN A 322 0.87 -37.62 -42.65
CA GLN A 322 0.05 -37.54 -41.45
C GLN A 322 0.76 -36.74 -40.33
N THR A 323 2.05 -36.99 -40.11
CA THR A 323 2.82 -36.27 -39.09
C THR A 323 2.91 -34.77 -39.41
N VAL A 324 3.07 -34.40 -40.69
CA VAL A 324 3.08 -33.00 -41.14
C VAL A 324 1.72 -32.35 -40.91
N ASP A 325 0.62 -33.03 -41.20
CA ASP A 325 -0.73 -32.50 -40.98
C ASP A 325 -1.01 -32.29 -39.48
N GLU A 326 -0.63 -33.24 -38.63
CA GLU A 326 -0.72 -33.13 -37.17
C GLU A 326 0.11 -31.94 -36.64
N LYS A 327 1.34 -31.77 -37.14
CA LYS A 327 2.22 -30.66 -36.74
C LYS A 327 1.71 -29.31 -37.25
N ASN A 328 1.13 -29.24 -38.44
CA ASN A 328 0.51 -28.02 -38.95
C ASN A 328 -0.69 -27.60 -38.09
N ALA A 329 -1.53 -28.56 -37.68
CA ALA A 329 -2.63 -28.28 -36.77
C ALA A 329 -2.16 -27.77 -35.40
N GLU A 330 -1.07 -28.34 -34.86
CA GLU A 330 -0.43 -27.87 -33.62
C GLU A 330 0.12 -26.43 -33.77
N ILE A 331 0.76 -26.11 -34.90
CA ILE A 331 1.24 -24.75 -35.19
C ILE A 331 0.08 -23.76 -35.26
N GLU A 332 -1.03 -24.11 -35.90
CA GLU A 332 -2.21 -23.25 -35.98
C GLU A 332 -2.82 -22.98 -34.60
N ASP A 333 -2.93 -24.00 -33.74
CA ASP A 333 -3.40 -23.85 -32.36
C ASP A 333 -2.46 -22.97 -31.52
N LEU A 334 -1.14 -23.17 -31.63
CA LEU A 334 -0.15 -22.33 -30.96
C LEU A 334 -0.19 -20.88 -31.44
N HIS A 335 -0.36 -20.64 -32.75
CA HIS A 335 -0.56 -19.30 -33.30
C HIS A 335 -1.82 -18.63 -32.75
N ALA A 336 -2.94 -19.37 -32.65
CA ALA A 336 -4.17 -18.85 -32.09
C ALA A 336 -4.02 -18.48 -30.60
N LYS A 337 -3.35 -19.35 -29.82
CA LYS A 337 -3.03 -19.09 -28.40
C LYS A 337 -2.11 -17.89 -28.23
N LEU A 338 -1.06 -17.78 -29.04
CA LEU A 338 -0.12 -16.66 -29.01
C LEU A 338 -0.83 -15.33 -29.32
N LYS A 339 -1.74 -15.32 -30.30
CA LYS A 339 -2.54 -14.13 -30.62
C LYS A 339 -3.44 -13.74 -29.45
N ALA A 340 -4.13 -14.71 -28.84
CA ALA A 340 -4.99 -14.45 -27.69
C ALA A 340 -4.19 -13.91 -26.48
N GLU A 341 -3.00 -14.46 -26.20
CA GLU A 341 -2.11 -13.93 -25.17
C GLU A 341 -1.58 -12.54 -25.52
N GLY A 342 -1.25 -12.25 -26.77
CA GLY A 342 -0.89 -10.91 -27.21
C GLY A 342 -2.00 -9.88 -26.96
N GLU A 343 -3.25 -10.24 -27.25
CA GLU A 343 -4.41 -9.39 -26.95
C GLU A 343 -4.62 -9.19 -25.44
N ARG A 344 -4.38 -10.22 -24.62
CA ARG A 344 -4.41 -10.10 -23.15
C ARG A 344 -3.30 -9.20 -22.63
N ALA A 345 -2.08 -9.36 -23.13
CA ALA A 345 -0.93 -8.54 -22.76
C ALA A 345 -1.18 -7.07 -23.09
N ASN A 346 -1.70 -6.76 -24.28
CA ASN A 346 -2.04 -5.40 -24.68
C ASN A 346 -3.09 -4.77 -23.75
N LYS A 347 -4.16 -5.50 -23.41
CA LYS A 347 -5.18 -5.03 -22.46
C LYS A 347 -4.62 -4.80 -21.07
N ALA A 348 -3.73 -5.69 -20.61
CA ALA A 348 -3.06 -5.52 -19.32
C ALA A 348 -2.12 -4.30 -19.33
N GLU A 349 -1.47 -4.01 -20.46
CA GLU A 349 -0.61 -2.84 -20.63
C GLU A 349 -1.42 -1.53 -20.68
N GLU A 350 -2.57 -1.53 -21.37
CA GLU A 350 -3.53 -0.41 -21.36
C GLU A 350 -4.04 -0.14 -19.94
N HIS A 351 -4.50 -1.18 -19.24
CA HIS A 351 -4.93 -1.05 -17.85
C HIS A 351 -3.80 -0.61 -16.91
N GLY A 352 -2.57 -1.08 -17.14
CA GLY A 352 -1.39 -0.62 -16.41
C GLY A 352 -1.09 0.86 -16.62
N ARG A 353 -1.25 1.37 -17.85
CA ARG A 353 -1.15 2.80 -18.15
C ARG A 353 -2.25 3.61 -17.46
N ASP A 354 -3.49 3.15 -17.51
CA ASP A 354 -4.61 3.82 -16.85
C ASP A 354 -4.40 3.91 -15.33
N LEU A 355 -3.95 2.82 -14.70
CA LEU A 355 -3.60 2.82 -13.28
C LEU A 355 -2.44 3.77 -12.96
N GLN A 356 -1.43 3.86 -13.84
CA GLN A 356 -0.32 4.78 -13.66
C GLN A 356 -0.77 6.24 -13.74
N ILE A 357 -1.65 6.57 -14.68
CA ILE A 357 -2.26 7.90 -14.79
C ILE A 357 -3.07 8.22 -13.52
N GLN A 358 -3.89 7.29 -13.04
CA GLN A 358 -4.67 7.48 -11.80
C GLN A 358 -3.77 7.63 -10.57
N LEU A 359 -2.67 6.90 -10.49
CA LEU A 359 -1.70 7.03 -9.40
C LEU A 359 -1.05 8.41 -9.40
N GLU A 360 -0.67 8.91 -10.57
CA GLU A 360 -0.07 10.25 -10.71
C GLU A 360 -1.09 11.34 -10.36
N GLU A 361 -2.33 11.23 -10.84
CA GLU A 361 -3.43 12.16 -10.50
C GLU A 361 -3.74 12.17 -9.00
N THR A 362 -3.88 10.99 -8.38
CA THR A 362 -4.14 10.87 -6.94
C THR A 362 -2.99 11.40 -6.10
N THR A 363 -1.74 11.15 -6.51
CA THR A 363 -0.54 11.69 -5.84
C THR A 363 -0.50 13.21 -5.93
N GLN A 364 -0.80 13.78 -7.10
CA GLN A 364 -0.85 15.22 -7.29
C GLN A 364 -1.99 15.86 -6.48
N ASN A 365 -3.16 15.22 -6.43
CA ASN A 365 -4.28 15.66 -5.61
C ASN A 365 -3.95 15.60 -4.11
N LEU A 366 -3.28 14.54 -3.65
CA LEU A 366 -2.82 14.43 -2.27
C LEU A 366 -1.81 15.53 -1.94
N GLN A 367 -0.84 15.79 -2.82
CA GLN A 367 0.11 16.87 -2.62
C GLN A 367 -0.60 18.23 -2.54
N THR A 368 -1.49 18.53 -3.50
CA THR A 368 -2.24 19.79 -3.55
C THR A 368 -3.12 19.97 -2.31
N THR A 369 -3.78 18.91 -1.85
CA THR A 369 -4.63 18.96 -0.64
C THR A 369 -3.80 19.08 0.64
N SER A 370 -2.66 18.40 0.72
CA SER A 370 -1.72 18.52 1.84
C SER A 370 -1.12 19.93 1.93
N GLU A 371 -0.76 20.54 0.81
CA GLU A 371 -0.27 21.92 0.76
C GLU A 371 -1.35 22.91 1.23
N LYS A 372 -2.60 22.76 0.75
CA LYS A 372 -3.74 23.55 1.22
C LYS A 372 -4.03 23.37 2.70
N LEU A 373 -3.94 22.13 3.21
CA LEU A 373 -4.14 21.86 4.64
C LEU A 373 -3.08 22.57 5.47
N ARG A 374 -1.81 22.47 5.07
CA ARG A 374 -0.70 23.17 5.73
C ARG A 374 -0.88 24.69 5.70
N GLU A 375 -1.36 25.25 4.59
CA GLU A 375 -1.69 26.68 4.49
C GLU A 375 -2.82 27.08 5.43
N LEU A 376 -3.79 26.21 5.71
CA LEU A 376 -4.85 26.48 6.69
C LEU A 376 -4.36 26.34 8.13
N GLU A 377 -3.56 25.31 8.40
CA GLU A 377 -2.97 25.04 9.72
C GLU A 377 -2.08 26.18 10.21
N GLN A 378 -1.40 26.91 9.31
CA GLN A 378 -0.56 28.06 9.69
C GLN A 378 -1.35 29.21 10.36
N TYR A 379 -2.67 29.28 10.17
CA TYR A 379 -3.53 30.30 10.79
C TYR A 379 -3.95 29.94 12.22
N ARG A 380 -3.44 28.84 12.77
CA ARG A 380 -3.73 28.33 14.11
C ARG A 380 -2.42 28.02 14.83
N ILE A 381 -2.38 28.28 16.14
CA ILE A 381 -1.30 27.74 16.98
C ILE A 381 -1.66 26.32 17.42
N LEU A 382 -0.68 25.42 17.46
CA LEU A 382 -0.89 24.10 18.04
C LEU A 382 -1.10 24.25 19.55
N LEU A 383 -2.28 23.86 20.04
CA LEU A 383 -2.54 23.81 21.48
C LEU A 383 -1.76 22.65 22.09
N GLN A 384 -1.33 22.83 23.34
CA GLN A 384 -0.46 21.91 24.06
C GLN A 384 -1.30 21.01 24.95
N ASP A 385 -1.11 19.71 24.81
CA ASP A 385 -1.73 18.69 25.65
C ASP A 385 -0.71 18.27 26.71
N GLU A 386 -0.71 18.98 27.85
CA GLU A 386 0.19 18.77 28.98
C GLU A 386 -0.60 18.25 30.19
N PRO A 387 0.01 17.49 31.10
CA PRO A 387 -0.67 16.98 32.29
C PRO A 387 -1.02 18.11 33.27
N ASP A 388 -2.13 17.94 34.01
CA ASP A 388 -2.67 18.89 34.98
C ASP A 388 -1.64 19.43 35.97
N ASP A 389 -0.75 18.57 36.47
CA ASP A 389 0.36 18.92 37.38
C ASP A 389 1.21 20.09 36.87
N THR A 390 1.36 20.20 35.54
CA THR A 390 2.08 21.30 34.90
C THR A 390 1.35 22.62 35.13
N TYR A 391 0.03 22.63 34.93
CA TYR A 391 -0.79 23.83 35.14
C TYR A 391 -0.95 24.15 36.63
N VAL A 392 -1.09 23.14 37.50
CA VAL A 392 -1.06 23.29 38.96
C VAL A 392 0.23 23.98 39.42
N THR A 393 1.39 23.54 38.92
CA THR A 393 2.68 24.17 39.24
C THR A 393 2.76 25.62 38.78
N ILE A 394 2.22 25.93 37.60
CA ILE A 394 2.15 27.30 37.08
C ILE A 394 1.26 28.17 37.99
N LEU A 395 0.08 27.66 38.36
CA LEU A 395 -0.89 28.37 39.21
C LEU A 395 -0.36 28.58 40.64
N ASP A 396 0.28 27.58 41.23
CA ASP A 396 0.91 27.67 42.55
C ASP A 396 2.02 28.73 42.57
N LYS A 397 2.84 28.79 41.51
CA LYS A 397 3.86 29.83 41.37
C LYS A 397 3.26 31.24 41.34
N ILE A 398 2.13 31.41 40.64
CA ILE A 398 1.41 32.69 40.60
C ILE A 398 0.89 33.04 42.01
N TRP A 399 0.18 32.11 42.64
CA TRP A 399 -0.38 32.26 43.97
C TRP A 399 0.69 32.60 45.02
N THR A 400 1.74 31.77 45.12
CA THR A 400 2.85 31.94 46.07
C THR A 400 3.52 33.31 45.93
N THR A 401 3.71 33.79 44.70
CA THR A 401 4.29 35.12 44.46
C THR A 401 3.38 36.24 44.99
N ILE A 402 2.07 36.12 44.76
CA ILE A 402 1.09 37.12 45.15
C ILE A 402 0.89 37.14 46.66
N VAL A 403 0.69 35.97 47.28
CA VAL A 403 0.47 35.87 48.72
C VAL A 403 1.67 36.38 49.50
N THR A 404 2.90 36.02 49.07
CA THR A 404 4.14 36.53 49.69
C THR A 404 4.24 38.06 49.62
N LEU A 405 3.87 38.67 48.48
CA LEU A 405 3.88 40.13 48.32
C LEU A 405 2.86 40.80 49.26
N VAL A 406 1.63 40.29 49.31
CA VAL A 406 0.57 40.90 50.11
C VAL A 406 0.84 40.71 51.59
N GLU A 407 1.24 39.52 52.03
CA GLU A 407 1.60 39.26 53.42
C GLU A 407 2.77 40.14 53.87
N SER A 408 3.87 40.17 53.12
CA SER A 408 5.04 41.00 53.48
C SER A 408 4.71 42.49 53.59
N THR A 409 3.70 42.96 52.85
CA THR A 409 3.27 44.37 52.84
C THR A 409 2.28 44.70 53.96
N PHE A 410 1.28 43.83 54.21
CA PHE A 410 0.12 44.15 55.08
C PHE A 410 0.11 43.45 56.44
N ARG A 411 1.04 42.52 56.67
CA ARG A 411 1.29 41.89 57.98
C ARG A 411 1.92 42.83 59.02
N PRO A 412 2.86 43.73 58.66
CA PRO A 412 3.39 44.73 59.60
C PRO A 412 2.29 45.65 60.17
N ASP A 413 2.56 46.23 61.33
CA ASP A 413 1.66 47.19 61.97
C ASP A 413 1.51 48.45 61.12
N ILE A 414 0.26 48.86 60.89
CA ILE A 414 -0.07 50.15 60.29
C ILE A 414 -0.01 51.22 61.38
N ASP A 415 0.47 52.41 61.04
CA ASP A 415 0.51 53.56 61.95
C ASP A 415 -0.88 53.87 62.51
N GLU A 416 -0.97 54.08 63.83
CA GLU A 416 -2.21 54.39 64.54
C GLU A 416 -2.92 55.63 63.97
N ALA A 417 -2.17 56.59 63.39
CA ALA A 417 -2.75 57.74 62.70
C ALA A 417 -3.59 57.36 61.47
N ILE A 418 -3.12 56.37 60.70
CA ILE A 418 -3.82 55.83 59.52
C ILE A 418 -4.99 54.93 59.96
N LEU A 419 -4.81 54.17 61.03
CA LEU A 419 -5.89 53.37 61.62
C LEU A 419 -7.04 54.24 62.12
N ALA A 420 -6.74 55.37 62.77
CA ALA A 420 -7.75 56.26 63.33
C ALA A 420 -8.55 57.04 62.27
N ASP A 421 -8.02 57.23 61.06
CA ASP A 421 -8.70 57.96 59.97
C ASP A 421 -9.58 57.01 59.12
N PRO A 422 -10.93 57.13 59.18
CA PRO A 422 -11.81 56.32 58.35
C PRO A 422 -11.67 56.58 56.85
N SER A 423 -11.18 57.75 56.45
CA SER A 423 -11.05 58.13 55.04
C SER A 423 -10.05 57.22 54.30
N CYS A 424 -8.96 56.81 54.97
CA CYS A 424 -7.95 55.90 54.45
C CYS A 424 -8.49 54.52 54.01
N TRP A 425 -9.62 54.11 54.58
CA TRP A 425 -10.24 52.80 54.33
C TRP A 425 -11.35 52.85 53.27
N THR A 426 -11.72 54.05 52.82
CA THR A 426 -12.90 54.28 51.97
C THR A 426 -12.78 53.56 50.63
N ASN A 427 -11.60 53.63 50.00
CA ASN A 427 -11.38 53.02 48.69
C ASN A 427 -11.51 51.49 48.78
N LEU A 428 -10.79 50.86 49.72
CA LEU A 428 -10.85 49.42 49.92
C LEU A 428 -12.27 48.94 50.30
N ARG A 429 -12.94 49.57 51.27
CA ARG A 429 -14.28 49.17 51.73
C ARG A 429 -15.37 49.31 50.66
N ASN A 430 -15.22 50.27 49.75
CA ASN A 430 -16.18 50.50 48.66
C ASN A 430 -15.76 49.85 47.33
N SER A 431 -14.68 49.06 47.35
CA SER A 431 -14.16 48.38 46.17
C SER A 431 -15.26 47.59 45.46
N PRO A 432 -15.42 47.73 44.13
CA PRO A 432 -16.38 46.94 43.37
C PRO A 432 -16.11 45.43 43.49
N TYR A 433 -14.85 45.05 43.67
CA TYR A 433 -14.40 43.67 43.79
C TYR A 433 -14.86 42.99 45.09
N LEU A 434 -15.15 43.76 46.15
CA LEU A 434 -15.62 43.20 47.43
C LEU A 434 -17.15 43.20 47.56
N LYS A 435 -17.89 43.78 46.61
CA LYS A 435 -19.36 43.88 46.67
C LYS A 435 -20.09 42.57 46.37
N HIS A 436 -19.44 41.64 45.69
CA HIS A 436 -20.01 40.36 45.25
C HIS A 436 -19.61 39.20 46.18
N ALA A 437 -18.98 39.51 47.32
CA ALA A 437 -18.32 38.53 48.17
C ALA A 437 -19.27 37.58 48.92
N THR A 438 -20.44 38.08 49.35
CA THR A 438 -21.63 37.37 49.87
C THR A 438 -22.57 38.48 50.39
N GLN A 439 -23.76 38.14 50.93
CA GLN A 439 -24.69 39.13 51.53
C GLN A 439 -24.09 39.91 52.73
N LEU A 440 -22.93 39.49 53.25
CA LEU A 440 -22.23 40.09 54.39
C LEU A 440 -20.99 40.86 53.90
N GLN A 441 -20.90 42.16 54.24
CA GLN A 441 -19.71 42.96 53.97
C GLN A 441 -18.53 42.44 54.80
N ILE A 442 -17.38 42.26 54.15
CA ILE A 442 -16.13 41.84 54.81
C ILE A 442 -15.81 42.76 56.01
N PRO A 443 -15.57 42.23 57.22
CA PRO A 443 -15.16 43.03 58.36
C PRO A 443 -13.74 43.55 58.16
N LEU A 444 -13.56 44.87 58.25
CA LEU A 444 -12.25 45.52 58.17
C LEU A 444 -12.06 46.41 59.39
N PRO A 445 -11.73 45.82 60.57
CA PRO A 445 -11.47 46.57 61.78
C PRO A 445 -10.24 47.46 61.62
N GLN A 446 -10.27 48.62 62.25
CA GLN A 446 -9.20 49.62 62.15
C GLN A 446 -8.16 49.46 63.27
N SER A 447 -7.65 48.26 63.51
CA SER A 447 -6.63 47.99 64.52
C SER A 447 -5.49 47.14 63.95
N ASN A 448 -4.46 46.89 64.74
CA ASN A 448 -3.41 45.91 64.44
C ASN A 448 -3.62 44.57 65.16
N SER A 449 -4.85 44.23 65.56
CA SER A 449 -5.14 42.89 66.08
C SER A 449 -4.82 41.82 65.02
N PRO A 450 -4.47 40.58 65.43
CA PRO A 450 -4.24 39.49 64.47
C PRO A 450 -5.43 39.33 63.52
N ALA A 451 -6.67 39.28 64.05
CA ALA A 451 -7.87 39.22 63.24
C ALA A 451 -8.00 40.38 62.23
N ALA A 452 -7.69 41.62 62.63
CA ALA A 452 -7.74 42.77 61.73
C ALA A 452 -6.68 42.68 60.61
N LYS A 453 -5.48 42.17 60.92
CA LYS A 453 -4.42 41.92 59.92
C LYS A 453 -4.82 40.83 58.93
N GLY A 454 -5.32 39.70 59.42
CA GLY A 454 -5.82 38.61 58.59
C GLY A 454 -6.89 39.10 57.62
N MET A 455 -7.90 39.83 58.12
CA MET A 455 -8.95 40.38 57.25
C MET A 455 -8.42 41.39 56.22
N ARG A 456 -7.42 42.22 56.56
CA ARG A 456 -6.78 43.13 55.60
C ARG A 456 -6.08 42.36 54.48
N ILE A 457 -5.27 41.36 54.82
CA ILE A 457 -4.54 40.51 53.86
C ILE A 457 -5.55 39.83 52.94
N SER A 458 -6.57 39.18 53.49
CA SER A 458 -7.61 38.50 52.72
C SER A 458 -8.38 39.45 51.79
N ALA A 459 -8.70 40.68 52.24
CA ALA A 459 -9.36 41.67 51.40
C ALA A 459 -8.49 42.12 50.21
N VAL A 460 -7.20 42.35 50.43
CA VAL A 460 -6.27 42.76 49.37
C VAL A 460 -6.05 41.61 48.37
N LEU A 461 -5.87 40.38 48.86
CA LEU A 461 -5.78 39.19 48.01
C LEU A 461 -7.03 39.00 47.17
N SER A 462 -8.21 39.13 47.78
CA SER A 462 -9.51 39.04 47.12
C SER A 462 -9.72 40.08 46.03
N VAL A 463 -9.25 41.31 46.26
CA VAL A 463 -9.28 42.41 45.28
C VAL A 463 -8.33 42.12 44.14
N LEU A 464 -7.10 41.71 44.45
CA LEU A 464 -6.07 41.42 43.45
C LEU A 464 -6.48 40.23 42.57
N SER A 465 -6.95 39.14 43.17
CA SER A 465 -7.42 37.96 42.44
C SER A 465 -8.54 38.29 41.46
N ARG A 466 -9.53 39.10 41.86
CA ARG A 466 -10.61 39.52 40.96
C ARG A 466 -10.15 40.50 39.88
N ALA A 467 -9.22 41.40 40.20
CA ALA A 467 -8.61 42.28 39.20
C ALA A 467 -7.81 41.47 38.17
N MET A 468 -7.07 40.45 38.62
CA MET A 468 -6.37 39.52 37.74
C MET A 468 -7.33 38.69 36.91
N HIS A 469 -8.44 38.20 37.45
CA HIS A 469 -9.47 37.55 36.66
C HIS A 469 -10.01 38.46 35.54
N LYS A 470 -10.30 39.72 35.89
CA LYS A 470 -10.83 40.69 34.93
C LYS A 470 -9.82 41.01 33.80
N HIS A 471 -8.53 41.05 34.11
CA HIS A 471 -7.53 41.62 33.21
C HIS A 471 -6.51 40.61 32.67
N LEU A 472 -6.05 39.66 33.49
CA LEU A 472 -4.99 38.70 33.16
C LEU A 472 -5.52 37.29 32.88
N PHE A 473 -6.44 36.75 33.68
CA PHE A 473 -6.94 35.39 33.49
C PHE A 473 -8.02 35.33 32.41
N ARG A 474 -7.62 35.68 31.18
CA ARG A 474 -8.45 35.71 29.98
C ARG A 474 -7.94 34.68 28.96
N PRO A 475 -8.83 34.10 28.13
CA PRO A 475 -8.44 33.12 27.11
C PRO A 475 -7.55 33.75 26.02
N VAL A 476 -7.75 35.04 25.71
CA VAL A 476 -6.93 35.83 24.79
C VAL A 476 -6.88 37.30 25.21
N TYR A 477 -5.86 38.05 24.74
CA TYR A 477 -5.64 39.47 25.00
C TYR A 477 -5.86 40.38 23.77
N LEU A 478 -6.57 39.93 22.73
CA LEU A 478 -6.80 40.73 21.53
C LEU A 478 -7.68 41.97 21.74
N LEU A 479 -8.71 41.82 22.57
CA LEU A 479 -9.72 42.83 22.87
C LEU A 479 -9.37 43.59 24.14
N ASP A 480 -10.06 44.71 24.37
CA ASP A 480 -9.85 45.54 25.56
C ASP A 480 -10.46 44.88 26.82
N ASP A 481 -10.02 45.37 27.98
CA ASP A 481 -10.23 44.78 29.30
C ASP A 481 -11.69 44.67 29.75
N ASP A 482 -12.59 45.46 29.17
CA ASP A 482 -14.00 45.53 29.54
C ASP A 482 -14.91 44.62 28.69
N ASP A 483 -14.36 43.90 27.70
CA ASP A 483 -15.16 43.07 26.79
C ASP A 483 -15.30 41.62 27.30
N GLU A 484 -16.28 41.41 28.19
CA GLU A 484 -16.66 40.07 28.64
C GLU A 484 -17.37 39.24 27.56
N ASN A 485 -17.78 39.85 26.45
CA ASN A 485 -18.58 39.15 25.44
C ASN A 485 -17.79 38.04 24.76
N LEU A 486 -16.49 38.23 24.52
CA LEU A 486 -15.65 37.19 23.92
C LEU A 486 -15.49 35.99 24.87
N VAL A 487 -15.32 36.24 26.17
CA VAL A 487 -15.20 35.17 27.17
C VAL A 487 -16.52 34.38 27.24
N ARG A 488 -17.66 35.08 27.28
CA ARG A 488 -18.99 34.45 27.26
C ARG A 488 -19.26 33.68 25.96
N PHE A 489 -18.81 34.22 24.83
CA PHE A 489 -18.91 33.55 23.53
C PHE A 489 -18.10 32.26 23.49
N LEU A 490 -16.85 32.28 23.96
CA LEU A 490 -16.01 31.08 24.04
C LEU A 490 -16.54 30.05 25.05
N ARG A 491 -17.20 30.48 26.13
CA ARG A 491 -17.92 29.56 27.05
C ARG A 491 -19.13 28.91 26.36
N ALA A 492 -19.99 29.71 25.72
CA ALA A 492 -21.13 29.16 24.99
C ALA A 492 -20.71 28.20 23.86
N LEU A 493 -19.58 28.47 23.20
CA LEU A 493 -19.00 27.55 22.22
C LEU A 493 -18.48 26.26 22.85
N GLU A 494 -17.87 26.33 24.02
CA GLU A 494 -17.40 25.14 24.75
C GLU A 494 -18.56 24.23 25.16
N ASP A 495 -19.67 24.83 25.62
CA ASP A 495 -20.89 24.11 25.97
C ASP A 495 -21.52 23.41 24.75
N GLU A 496 -21.39 24.00 23.56
CA GLU A 496 -21.92 23.45 22.30
C GLU A 496 -20.99 22.43 21.62
N ASP A 497 -19.69 22.76 21.54
CA ASP A 497 -18.65 22.06 20.77
C ASP A 497 -17.24 22.44 21.29
N PRO A 498 -16.69 21.67 22.26
CA PRO A 498 -15.38 21.95 22.85
C PRO A 498 -14.23 21.99 21.83
N GLU A 499 -14.28 21.16 20.78
CA GLU A 499 -13.26 21.17 19.73
C GLU A 499 -13.30 22.47 18.91
N ARG A 500 -14.50 23.02 18.68
CA ARG A 500 -14.67 24.29 17.98
C ARG A 500 -14.21 25.48 18.82
N GLU A 501 -14.45 25.46 20.13
CA GLU A 501 -13.86 26.45 21.05
C GLU A 501 -12.33 26.42 20.91
N ALA A 502 -11.73 25.24 21.05
CA ALA A 502 -10.29 25.05 21.01
C ALA A 502 -9.70 25.50 19.66
N HIS A 503 -10.40 25.22 18.55
CA HIS A 503 -10.02 25.71 17.24
C HIS A 503 -10.03 27.24 17.17
N ILE A 504 -11.13 27.89 17.57
CA ILE A 504 -11.29 29.34 17.51
C ILE A 504 -10.29 30.04 18.42
N ARG A 505 -10.14 29.59 19.66
CA ARG A 505 -9.15 30.13 20.61
C ARG A 505 -7.74 30.05 20.04
N ALA A 506 -7.37 28.92 19.46
CA ALA A 506 -6.06 28.75 18.85
C ALA A 506 -5.84 29.66 17.62
N THR A 507 -6.88 29.91 16.83
CA THR A 507 -6.83 30.90 15.73
C THR A 507 -6.70 32.33 16.27
N LEU A 508 -7.43 32.69 17.33
CA LEU A 508 -7.34 34.01 17.96
C LEU A 508 -5.95 34.24 18.60
N LEU A 509 -5.34 33.21 19.17
CA LEU A 509 -3.96 33.28 19.67
C LEU A 509 -2.96 33.51 18.54
N ALA A 510 -3.13 32.84 17.40
CA ALA A 510 -2.27 32.99 16.23
C ALA A 510 -2.48 34.29 15.45
N ALA A 511 -3.66 34.92 15.54
CA ALA A 511 -4.04 36.04 14.67
C ALA A 511 -3.14 37.28 14.79
N MET A 512 -2.75 37.68 16.00
CA MET A 512 -1.90 38.86 16.25
C MET A 512 -0.98 38.68 17.48
N PRO A 513 0.10 37.87 17.39
CA PRO A 513 0.93 37.52 18.54
C PRO A 513 1.61 38.72 19.21
N GLU A 514 2.13 39.67 18.42
CA GLU A 514 2.76 40.89 18.96
C GLU A 514 1.74 41.74 19.74
N ARG A 515 0.51 41.85 19.21
CA ARG A 515 -0.57 42.59 19.89
C ARG A 515 -1.00 41.89 21.18
N GLN A 516 -1.02 40.56 21.23
CA GLN A 516 -1.30 39.79 22.45
C GLN A 516 -0.28 40.14 23.56
N LEU A 517 1.01 40.19 23.22
CA LEU A 517 2.08 40.55 24.15
C LEU A 517 1.95 42.01 24.64
N GLU A 518 1.73 42.95 23.73
CA GLU A 518 1.53 44.37 24.07
C GLU A 518 0.32 44.58 24.99
N GLN A 519 -0.79 43.90 24.69
CA GLN A 519 -2.01 44.01 25.49
C GLN A 519 -1.87 43.34 26.85
N GLY A 520 -1.15 42.21 26.94
CA GLY A 520 -0.76 41.62 28.23
C GLY A 520 -0.01 42.62 29.11
N ALA A 521 0.96 43.34 28.55
CA ALA A 521 1.70 44.38 29.28
C ALA A 521 0.83 45.57 29.71
N ARG A 522 -0.20 45.92 28.92
CA ARG A 522 -1.18 46.98 29.28
C ARG A 522 -2.10 46.51 30.41
N ARG A 523 -2.64 45.30 30.30
CA ARG A 523 -3.48 44.64 31.32
C ARG A 523 -2.79 44.60 32.68
N VAL A 524 -1.50 44.26 32.71
CA VAL A 524 -0.68 44.33 33.93
C VAL A 524 -0.70 45.72 34.56
N LYS A 525 -0.49 46.78 33.76
CA LYS A 525 -0.54 48.16 34.26
C LYS A 525 -1.93 48.55 34.77
N THR A 526 -2.99 48.05 34.13
CA THR A 526 -4.37 48.23 34.60
C THR A 526 -4.58 47.63 35.98
N VAL A 527 -4.18 46.37 36.21
CA VAL A 527 -4.26 45.70 37.51
C VAL A 527 -3.49 46.48 38.58
N VAL A 528 -2.23 46.83 38.30
CA VAL A 528 -1.38 47.58 39.24
C VAL A 528 -2.05 48.90 39.62
N ARG A 529 -2.59 49.64 38.66
CA ARG A 529 -3.29 50.92 38.91
C ARG A 529 -4.54 50.73 39.77
N GLU A 530 -5.38 49.76 39.46
CA GLU A 530 -6.64 49.53 40.19
C GLU A 530 -6.39 49.09 41.64
N VAL A 531 -5.49 48.13 41.85
CA VAL A 531 -5.21 47.57 43.17
C VAL A 531 -4.44 48.58 44.03
N SER A 532 -3.42 49.25 43.49
CA SER A 532 -2.67 50.28 44.22
C SER A 532 -3.58 51.44 44.66
N TRP A 533 -4.49 51.90 43.80
CA TRP A 533 -5.45 52.95 44.15
C TRP A 533 -6.34 52.59 45.36
N LEU A 534 -6.70 51.30 45.49
CA LEU A 534 -7.54 50.82 46.59
C LEU A 534 -6.82 50.84 47.95
N VAL A 535 -5.50 50.67 47.95
CA VAL A 535 -4.69 50.55 49.17
C VAL A 535 -3.77 51.74 49.43
N GLN A 536 -3.71 52.73 48.53
CA GLN A 536 -2.75 53.83 48.57
C GLN A 536 -2.71 54.61 49.88
N HIS A 537 -3.85 54.73 50.58
CA HIS A 537 -3.96 55.47 51.83
C HIS A 537 -3.71 54.61 53.08
N LEU A 538 -3.51 53.30 52.92
CA LEU A 538 -3.18 52.36 54.00
C LEU A 538 -1.66 52.20 54.20
N LEU A 539 -0.86 52.67 53.23
CA LEU A 539 0.58 52.49 53.20
C LEU A 539 1.30 53.84 53.34
N SER A 540 2.46 53.84 53.98
CA SER A 540 3.37 54.99 53.90
C SER A 540 3.89 55.17 52.46
N ALA A 541 4.43 56.36 52.13
CA ALA A 541 4.93 56.62 50.77
C ALA A 541 5.98 55.61 50.30
N LEU A 542 6.90 55.20 51.19
CA LEU A 542 7.94 54.21 50.87
C LEU A 542 7.35 52.80 50.69
N GLN A 543 6.43 52.39 51.57
CA GLN A 543 5.74 51.10 51.44
C GLN A 543 4.87 51.05 50.19
N PHE A 544 4.23 52.16 49.83
CA PHE A 544 3.38 52.28 48.64
C PHE A 544 4.21 52.11 47.35
N GLU A 545 5.36 52.79 47.25
CA GLU A 545 6.26 52.66 46.10
C GLU A 545 6.80 51.22 45.97
N ALA A 546 7.29 50.65 47.08
CA ALA A 546 7.76 49.27 47.12
C ALA A 546 6.66 48.27 46.76
N PHE A 547 5.45 48.45 47.28
CA PHE A 547 4.30 47.63 46.95
C PHE A 547 3.93 47.73 45.47
N CYS A 548 3.89 48.94 44.89
CA CYS A 548 3.60 49.11 43.47
C CYS A 548 4.63 48.40 42.57
N ALA A 549 5.92 48.52 42.89
CA ALA A 549 6.98 47.83 42.16
C ALA A 549 6.87 46.30 42.29
N GLY A 550 6.64 45.80 43.50
CA GLY A 550 6.43 44.37 43.75
C GLY A 550 5.17 43.83 43.06
N LEU A 551 4.09 44.60 43.08
CA LEU A 551 2.82 44.26 42.43
C LEU A 551 2.97 44.20 40.91
N GLU A 552 3.69 45.15 40.32
CA GLU A 552 3.99 45.12 38.89
C GLU A 552 4.82 43.88 38.52
N ALA A 553 5.84 43.54 39.32
CA ALA A 553 6.63 42.33 39.10
C ALA A 553 5.79 41.05 39.21
N ALA A 554 4.95 40.93 40.25
CA ALA A 554 4.06 39.79 40.45
C ALA A 554 3.03 39.66 39.30
N CYS A 555 2.42 40.76 38.87
CA CYS A 555 1.47 40.76 37.76
C CYS A 555 2.12 40.45 36.41
N LYS A 556 3.37 40.89 36.17
CA LYS A 556 4.15 40.49 34.97
C LYS A 556 4.38 38.99 34.95
N LEU A 557 4.86 38.43 36.06
CA LEU A 557 5.05 36.98 36.18
C LEU A 557 3.74 36.24 35.92
N ALA A 558 2.65 36.68 36.54
CA ALA A 558 1.35 36.05 36.35
C ALA A 558 0.85 36.13 34.90
N CYS A 559 1.05 37.26 34.23
CA CYS A 559 0.72 37.41 32.81
C CYS A 559 1.53 36.45 31.94
N GLU A 560 2.85 36.34 32.18
CA GLU A 560 3.74 35.43 31.45
C GLU A 560 3.38 33.96 31.67
N GLN A 561 3.10 33.59 32.91
CA GLN A 561 2.65 32.25 33.28
C GLN A 561 1.27 31.94 32.68
N TRP A 562 0.33 32.88 32.73
CA TRP A 562 -1.01 32.68 32.17
C TRP A 562 -0.99 32.56 30.64
N MET A 563 -0.10 33.25 29.93
CA MET A 563 0.05 33.05 28.47
C MET A 563 0.46 31.62 28.10
N ARG A 564 1.10 30.87 29.02
CA ARG A 564 1.35 29.43 28.85
C ARG A 564 0.10 28.59 29.05
N ILE A 565 -0.78 29.01 29.96
CA ILE A 565 -2.10 28.41 30.15
C ILE A 565 -3.01 28.67 28.93
N GLN A 566 -2.93 29.86 28.30
CA GLN A 566 -3.76 30.19 27.13
C GLN A 566 -3.59 29.21 25.96
N VAL A 567 -2.40 28.63 25.80
CA VAL A 567 -2.09 27.66 24.73
C VAL A 567 -2.37 26.21 25.13
N ALA A 568 -2.91 25.95 26.32
CA ALA A 568 -3.34 24.61 26.74
C ALA A 568 -4.46 24.08 25.83
N ASN A 569 -4.50 22.77 25.61
CA ASN A 569 -5.59 22.14 24.86
C ASN A 569 -6.90 22.25 25.65
N MET A 570 -6.88 21.85 26.92
CA MET A 570 -7.95 22.16 27.87
C MET A 570 -8.05 23.66 28.12
N LYS A 571 -9.27 24.17 28.26
CA LYS A 571 -9.51 25.57 28.58
C LYS A 571 -9.60 25.74 30.09
N ILE A 572 -8.60 26.40 30.67
CA ILE A 572 -8.54 26.67 32.10
C ILE A 572 -9.13 28.06 32.38
N GLU A 573 -10.04 28.14 33.35
CA GLU A 573 -10.64 29.38 33.79
C GLU A 573 -10.88 29.45 35.30
N PRO A 574 -10.79 30.65 35.90
CA PRO A 574 -11.07 30.83 37.31
C PRO A 574 -12.58 30.85 37.60
N TYR A 575 -12.97 30.14 38.65
CA TYR A 575 -14.31 30.06 39.20
C TYR A 575 -14.40 30.72 40.58
N PHE A 576 -15.31 31.70 40.73
CA PHE A 576 -15.52 32.45 41.98
C PHE A 576 -16.87 32.18 42.65
N GLY A 577 -17.72 31.31 42.07
CA GLY A 577 -19.11 31.07 42.49
C GLY A 577 -20.00 32.33 42.56
N PRO A 578 -21.23 32.21 43.12
CA PRO A 578 -22.01 30.99 43.27
C PRO A 578 -22.49 30.41 41.92
N PRO A 579 -22.95 29.14 41.89
CA PRO A 579 -23.12 28.24 43.06
C PRO A 579 -21.78 27.72 43.63
N TYR A 580 -21.63 27.73 44.95
CA TYR A 580 -20.36 27.27 45.57
C TYR A 580 -20.27 25.74 45.65
N ASP A 581 -21.41 25.06 45.54
CA ASP A 581 -21.56 23.61 45.67
C ASP A 581 -20.87 22.79 44.56
N ASP A 582 -20.40 23.47 43.51
CA ASP A 582 -19.79 22.82 42.34
C ASP A 582 -18.34 22.37 42.60
N PHE A 583 -17.68 22.86 43.66
CA PHE A 583 -16.26 22.59 43.94
C PHE A 583 -15.92 22.56 45.43
N ASP A 584 -14.83 21.88 45.74
CA ASP A 584 -14.24 21.88 47.08
C ASP A 584 -13.52 23.20 47.36
N TRP A 585 -13.88 23.82 48.49
CA TRP A 585 -13.30 25.08 48.95
C TRP A 585 -12.48 24.85 50.23
N GLN A 586 -11.26 25.38 50.24
CA GLN A 586 -10.36 25.30 51.39
C GLN A 586 -10.27 26.63 52.13
N VAL A 587 -10.14 26.54 53.46
CA VAL A 587 -9.99 27.71 54.32
C VAL A 587 -8.61 28.31 54.07
N LEU A 588 -8.51 29.63 53.85
CA LEU A 588 -7.23 30.30 53.81
C LEU A 588 -6.60 30.31 55.22
N GLU A 589 -5.51 29.58 55.37
CA GLU A 589 -4.72 29.57 56.60
C GLU A 589 -3.76 30.76 56.61
N LEU A 590 -3.99 31.69 57.56
CA LEU A 590 -3.03 32.74 57.89
C LEU A 590 -2.63 32.59 59.37
N PRO A 591 -1.35 32.78 59.73
CA PRO A 591 -0.90 32.75 61.13
C PRO A 591 -1.74 33.67 62.04
N GLU A 592 -2.18 34.80 61.50
CA GLU A 592 -3.03 35.79 62.17
C GLU A 592 -4.38 35.23 62.64
N PHE A 593 -4.96 34.26 61.92
CA PHE A 593 -6.24 33.65 62.30
C PHE A 593 -6.06 32.64 63.45
N ALA A 594 -4.95 31.89 63.45
CA ALA A 594 -4.60 31.01 64.57
C ALA A 594 -4.33 31.84 65.85
N GLU A 595 -3.54 32.91 65.74
CA GLU A 595 -3.26 33.83 66.86
C GLU A 595 -4.52 34.55 67.40
N ALA A 596 -5.52 34.79 66.53
CA ALA A 596 -6.79 35.38 66.93
C ALA A 596 -7.69 34.38 67.68
N ALA A 597 -7.70 33.11 67.25
CA ALA A 597 -8.47 32.05 67.88
C ALA A 597 -7.95 31.72 69.31
N ASP A 598 -6.63 31.71 69.50
CA ASP A 598 -5.99 31.46 70.81
C ASP A 598 -6.26 32.57 71.85
N ARG A 599 -6.73 33.75 71.43
CA ARG A 599 -6.98 34.92 72.29
C ARG A 599 -8.44 35.04 72.78
N ASP A 600 -9.28 34.01 72.64
CA ASP A 600 -10.67 34.03 73.12
C ASP A 600 -10.74 34.41 74.63
N PRO A 601 -11.50 35.45 75.03
CA PRO A 601 -11.42 36.07 76.36
C PRO A 601 -12.24 35.31 77.43
N GLY A 602 -11.99 34.01 77.57
CA GLY A 602 -12.71 33.11 78.48
C GLY A 602 -12.06 32.86 79.85
N MET A 603 -10.80 33.25 80.08
CA MET A 603 -10.11 33.00 81.36
C MET A 603 -9.70 34.32 82.07
N PRO A 604 -10.12 34.54 83.33
CA PRO A 604 -9.73 35.73 84.08
C PRO A 604 -8.26 35.63 84.50
N HIS A 605 -7.40 36.51 83.96
CA HIS A 605 -6.03 36.69 84.42
C HIS A 605 -6.02 37.11 85.90
N THR A 606 -5.66 36.20 86.79
CA THR A 606 -5.11 36.56 88.09
C THR A 606 -3.71 37.13 87.87
N ARG A 607 -3.56 38.42 88.13
CA ARG A 607 -2.28 39.09 88.38
C ARG A 607 -1.43 38.23 89.32
N ALA A 608 -0.21 37.92 88.90
CA ALA A 608 0.85 37.50 89.79
C ALA A 608 2.05 38.39 89.54
N ASP A 609 2.20 39.38 90.42
CA ASP A 609 3.48 39.97 90.76
C ASP A 609 4.41 38.83 91.26
N THR A 610 5.59 38.68 90.68
CA THR A 610 6.76 38.20 91.43
C THR A 610 8.05 38.75 90.83
N ASP A 611 8.83 39.29 91.75
CA ASP A 611 10.10 39.99 91.62
C ASP A 611 11.23 39.26 90.90
N GLU A 612 12.15 40.08 90.40
CA GLU A 612 13.54 39.77 90.06
C GLU A 612 14.26 38.95 91.15
N ALA A 613 15.09 38.00 90.73
CA ALA A 613 16.44 37.85 91.28
C ALA A 613 17.36 37.09 90.30
N ALA A 614 18.53 37.70 90.09
CA ALA A 614 19.66 37.31 89.26
C ALA A 614 20.24 35.91 89.54
N ILE A 615 20.97 35.36 88.55
CA ILE A 615 22.37 34.88 88.71
C ILE A 615 23.09 35.03 87.37
N ASP A 616 24.34 35.43 87.52
CA ASP A 616 25.35 35.95 86.61
C ASP A 616 26.20 34.86 85.94
N ASP A 617 27.04 35.32 84.99
CA ASP A 617 28.35 34.80 84.58
C ASP A 617 28.50 33.79 83.41
N ARG A 618 28.89 34.39 82.26
CA ARG A 618 30.18 34.22 81.54
C ARG A 618 30.41 33.12 80.47
N LEU A 619 30.77 33.64 79.28
CA LEU A 619 31.81 33.20 78.31
C LEU A 619 31.46 31.92 77.51
N ASP A 620 31.74 31.77 76.21
CA ASP A 620 32.76 32.33 75.33
C ASP A 620 32.26 32.40 73.88
N GLU A 621 32.75 33.41 73.17
CA GLU A 621 32.63 33.64 71.74
C GLU A 621 33.95 33.22 71.09
N ALA A 622 33.97 32.26 70.14
CA ALA A 622 34.91 32.19 69.02
C ALA A 622 34.79 30.89 68.21
N ASP A 623 35.02 31.03 66.90
CA ASP A 623 35.32 30.02 65.89
C ASP A 623 34.19 29.09 65.42
N ARG A 624 33.67 29.39 64.22
CA ARG A 624 34.19 28.69 63.02
C ARG A 624 33.73 29.29 61.71
N ALA A 625 34.73 29.59 60.89
CA ALA A 625 34.61 29.82 59.46
C ALA A 625 34.20 28.54 58.71
N ALA A 626 33.46 28.77 57.62
CA ALA A 626 33.42 28.04 56.35
C ALA A 626 33.93 26.58 56.31
N SER A 627 33.06 25.65 55.90
CA SER A 627 33.27 24.88 54.66
C SER A 627 32.03 24.07 54.31
N ALA A 628 31.77 24.04 53.01
CA ALA A 628 30.72 23.31 52.34
C ALA A 628 30.90 21.78 52.36
N ALA A 629 29.76 21.15 52.04
CA ALA A 629 29.60 19.98 51.20
C ALA A 629 29.57 18.57 51.84
N THR A 630 28.49 17.88 51.45
CA THR A 630 28.33 16.44 51.20
C THR A 630 27.89 15.55 52.37
N GLY A 631 26.78 14.82 52.14
CA GLY A 631 26.65 13.43 52.57
C GLY A 631 25.60 13.15 53.64
N SER A 632 24.42 12.74 53.17
CA SER A 632 23.45 11.80 53.74
C SER A 632 23.74 11.17 55.11
N GLN A 633 22.78 11.26 56.04
CA GLN A 633 22.18 10.10 56.71
C GLN A 633 21.00 10.49 57.63
N LEU A 634 19.85 9.86 57.34
CA LEU A 634 18.89 9.27 58.28
C LEU A 634 18.43 10.11 59.48
N PHE A 635 17.22 10.67 59.40
CA PHE A 635 16.41 10.92 60.60
C PHE A 635 14.91 10.68 60.35
N ASN A 636 14.43 9.65 61.05
CA ASN A 636 13.13 9.49 61.71
C ASN A 636 11.82 9.50 60.90
N ASP A 637 11.41 8.28 60.59
CA ASP A 637 10.17 7.80 59.98
C ASP A 637 9.07 7.59 61.04
N SER A 638 8.71 8.63 61.80
CA SER A 638 7.74 8.48 62.92
C SER A 638 6.95 9.75 63.26
N ALA A 639 6.75 10.64 62.30
CA ALA A 639 5.95 11.86 62.50
C ALA A 639 4.98 12.17 61.33
N ILE A 640 4.83 11.25 60.37
CA ILE A 640 3.98 11.45 59.18
C ILE A 640 2.60 10.79 59.34
N GLU A 641 2.45 9.77 60.19
CA GLU A 641 1.16 9.04 60.34
C GLU A 641 0.14 9.70 61.29
N ALA A 642 0.35 10.95 61.73
CA ALA A 642 -0.59 11.64 62.63
C ALA A 642 -1.13 12.97 62.06
N GLN A 643 -0.84 13.31 60.81
CA GLN A 643 -1.35 14.50 60.12
C GLN A 643 -2.20 14.19 58.89
N GLU A 644 -2.31 12.92 58.47
CA GLU A 644 -3.15 12.51 57.33
C GLU A 644 -4.63 12.23 57.69
N GLU A 645 -5.04 12.26 58.96
CA GLU A 645 -6.44 12.04 59.38
C GLU A 645 -7.25 13.33 59.69
N MET A 646 -6.75 14.53 59.33
CA MET A 646 -7.52 15.80 59.46
C MET A 646 -7.60 16.64 58.17
N LEU A 647 -7.45 16.02 57.00
CA LEU A 647 -7.45 16.71 55.70
C LEU A 647 -8.74 16.51 54.87
N ASP A 648 -9.89 16.30 55.52
CA ASP A 648 -11.21 16.45 54.90
C ASP A 648 -11.85 17.74 55.43
N GLY A 649 -11.42 18.87 54.88
CA GLY A 649 -11.88 20.21 55.24
C GLY A 649 -12.84 20.80 54.21
N GLU A 650 -13.84 20.03 53.74
CA GLU A 650 -14.94 20.59 52.96
C GLU A 650 -15.66 21.65 53.79
N ILE A 651 -15.58 22.92 53.36
CA ILE A 651 -16.34 24.01 53.95
C ILE A 651 -17.75 23.97 53.38
N ASP A 652 -18.76 24.00 54.25
CA ASP A 652 -20.14 24.20 53.83
C ASP A 652 -20.24 25.53 53.04
N PRO A 653 -20.77 25.52 51.80
CA PRO A 653 -21.07 26.71 51.00
C PRO A 653 -21.70 27.88 51.78
N ASP A 654 -22.57 27.57 52.75
CA ASP A 654 -23.21 28.57 53.59
C ASP A 654 -22.26 29.23 54.61
N GLU A 655 -21.11 28.62 54.90
CA GLU A 655 -20.08 29.17 55.79
C GLU A 655 -19.07 30.07 55.07
N ILE A 656 -19.05 30.07 53.74
CA ILE A 656 -18.18 30.94 52.94
C ILE A 656 -18.60 32.41 53.14
N LEU A 657 -17.67 33.24 53.64
CA LEU A 657 -17.86 34.69 53.71
C LEU A 657 -17.29 35.39 52.48
N LEU A 658 -16.13 34.95 51.99
CA LEU A 658 -15.41 35.61 50.92
C LEU A 658 -14.50 34.63 50.18
N VAL A 659 -14.64 34.55 48.87
CA VAL A 659 -13.64 33.91 48.00
C VAL A 659 -12.43 34.83 47.84
N VAL A 660 -11.25 34.32 48.23
CA VAL A 660 -9.96 34.99 48.17
C VAL A 660 -9.21 34.62 46.90
N TRP A 661 -9.18 33.32 46.58
CA TRP A 661 -8.59 32.77 45.36
C TRP A 661 -9.60 31.84 44.69
N PRO A 662 -9.80 31.94 43.37
CA PRO A 662 -10.77 31.09 42.67
C PRO A 662 -10.31 29.64 42.65
N SER A 663 -11.28 28.73 42.53
CA SER A 663 -10.99 27.39 42.01
C SER A 663 -10.61 27.55 40.54
N MET A 664 -9.56 26.87 40.07
CA MET A 664 -9.20 26.89 38.65
C MET A 664 -9.81 25.65 38.03
N CYS A 665 -10.60 25.82 36.98
CA CYS A 665 -11.41 24.75 36.41
C CYS A 665 -11.16 24.58 34.92
N ALA A 666 -11.37 23.38 34.40
CA ALA A 666 -11.43 23.08 32.97
C ALA A 666 -12.59 22.14 32.66
N VAL A 667 -13.09 22.16 31.42
CA VAL A 667 -14.14 21.23 31.00
C VAL A 667 -13.50 19.94 30.50
N GLU A 668 -13.85 18.83 31.13
CA GLU A 668 -13.49 17.49 30.69
C GLU A 668 -14.76 16.65 30.53
N ASN A 669 -14.94 16.05 29.35
CA ASN A 669 -16.12 15.21 29.05
C ASN A 669 -17.48 15.91 29.26
N GLY A 670 -17.53 17.24 29.17
CA GLY A 670 -18.74 18.03 29.37
C GLY A 670 -19.07 18.36 30.82
N GLU A 671 -18.18 18.01 31.76
CA GLU A 671 -18.28 18.39 33.17
C GLU A 671 -17.14 19.34 33.54
N LEU A 672 -17.43 20.31 34.41
CA LEU A 672 -16.44 21.28 34.87
C LEU A 672 -15.64 20.65 36.02
N MET A 673 -14.35 20.41 35.80
CA MET A 673 -13.44 19.77 36.74
C MET A 673 -12.51 20.80 37.37
N SER A 674 -12.28 20.73 38.68
CA SER A 674 -11.28 21.57 39.36
C SER A 674 -9.88 21.03 39.15
N ILE A 675 -8.98 21.89 38.69
CA ILE A 675 -7.53 21.68 38.63
C ILE A 675 -6.88 22.06 39.95
N THR A 676 -7.33 23.15 40.58
CA THR A 676 -6.85 23.58 41.91
C THR A 676 -8.01 24.00 42.78
N GLN A 677 -7.97 23.65 44.06
CA GLN A 677 -8.96 24.09 45.06
C GLN A 677 -8.98 25.61 45.20
N GLY A 678 -10.18 26.16 45.42
CA GLY A 678 -10.36 27.58 45.71
C GLY A 678 -10.10 27.89 47.19
N LEU A 679 -9.66 29.11 47.47
CA LEU A 679 -9.37 29.56 48.85
C LEU A 679 -10.39 30.59 49.32
N VAL A 680 -10.94 30.37 50.52
CA VAL A 680 -11.99 31.20 51.10
C VAL A 680 -11.70 31.64 52.53
N ILE A 681 -12.40 32.68 52.97
CA ILE A 681 -12.54 33.03 54.38
C ILE A 681 -13.91 32.55 54.85
N SER A 682 -13.92 31.76 55.93
CA SER A 682 -15.16 31.33 56.55
C SER A 682 -15.76 32.41 57.46
N LYS A 683 -17.07 32.34 57.71
CA LYS A 683 -17.77 33.20 58.68
C LYS A 683 -17.17 33.05 60.08
N GLU A 684 -16.64 31.89 60.42
CA GLU A 684 -15.98 31.63 61.70
C GLU A 684 -14.65 32.38 61.82
N GLN A 685 -13.77 32.29 60.82
CA GLN A 685 -12.49 33.04 60.80
C GLN A 685 -12.70 34.55 60.92
N ALA A 686 -13.79 35.06 60.34
CA ALA A 686 -14.13 36.47 60.38
C ALA A 686 -14.80 36.92 61.70
N ARG A 687 -15.21 35.99 62.58
CA ARG A 687 -15.98 36.29 63.80
C ARG A 687 -15.22 37.23 64.76
N PRO A 688 -13.93 37.03 65.09
CA PRO A 688 -13.21 37.94 65.99
C PRO A 688 -13.12 39.37 65.43
N ALA A 689 -12.94 39.52 64.12
CA ALA A 689 -12.91 40.83 63.46
C ALA A 689 -14.30 41.51 63.49
N LEU A 690 -15.37 40.76 63.26
CA LEU A 690 -16.74 41.28 63.38
C LEU A 690 -17.04 41.78 64.79
N GLU A 691 -16.60 41.05 65.81
CA GLU A 691 -16.77 41.43 67.22
C GLU A 691 -16.01 42.70 67.55
N GLU A 692 -14.77 42.85 67.07
CA GLU A 692 -13.97 44.06 67.25
C GLU A 692 -14.65 45.29 66.63
N GLN A 693 -15.14 45.17 65.39
CA GLN A 693 -15.81 46.25 64.68
C GLN A 693 -17.12 46.66 65.39
N ARG A 694 -17.85 45.69 65.97
CA ARG A 694 -19.04 45.95 66.80
C ARG A 694 -18.67 46.62 68.13
N ALA A 695 -17.60 46.19 68.81
CA ALA A 695 -17.15 46.76 70.08
C ALA A 695 -16.75 48.24 69.93
N ARG A 696 -16.01 48.57 68.87
CA ARG A 696 -15.62 49.96 68.58
C ARG A 696 -16.82 50.84 68.21
N SER A 697 -17.78 50.30 67.46
CA SER A 697 -19.05 50.99 67.15
C SER A 697 -19.88 51.29 68.40
N ARG A 698 -19.78 50.47 69.47
CA ARG A 698 -20.43 50.73 70.77
C ARG A 698 -19.69 51.77 71.61
N MET A 699 -18.36 51.89 71.48
CA MET A 699 -17.56 52.90 72.20
C MET A 699 -17.73 54.33 71.64
N ILE A 700 -18.07 54.48 70.36
CA ILE A 700 -18.41 55.79 69.78
C ILE A 700 -19.84 56.17 70.22
N SER A 701 -19.96 56.74 71.42
CA SER A 701 -21.20 57.36 71.87
C SER A 701 -21.59 58.50 70.91
N ARG A 702 -22.70 58.35 70.18
CA ARG A 702 -23.34 59.48 69.48
C ARG A 702 -23.60 60.61 70.49
N PRO A 703 -23.03 61.81 70.31
CA PRO A 703 -23.41 62.94 71.13
C PRO A 703 -24.79 63.41 70.65
N GLY A 704 -25.86 63.06 71.39
CA GLY A 704 -27.18 63.62 71.08
C GLY A 704 -28.43 62.90 71.53
N SER A 705 -28.38 61.74 72.23
CA SER A 705 -29.61 61.07 72.67
C SER A 705 -29.69 60.92 74.19
N ARG A 706 -29.84 62.04 74.90
CA ARG A 706 -30.52 62.01 76.21
C ARG A 706 -32.02 61.92 75.94
N ARG A 707 -32.58 60.72 76.06
CA ARG A 707 -34.04 60.52 76.22
C ARG A 707 -34.50 61.28 77.47
N ALA A 708 -35.15 62.41 77.28
CA ALA A 708 -35.94 63.04 78.32
C ALA A 708 -37.22 62.22 78.51
N ARG A 709 -37.35 61.63 79.70
CA ARG A 709 -38.64 61.16 80.22
C ARG A 709 -39.51 62.38 80.50
N THR A 710 -40.70 62.45 79.92
CA THR A 710 -41.78 63.30 80.44
C THR A 710 -43.07 62.51 80.56
N MET A 711 -43.62 62.62 81.75
CA MET A 711 -44.77 61.93 82.31
C MET A 711 -46.08 62.35 81.64
N SER A 712 -47.01 61.40 81.58
CA SER A 712 -48.42 61.59 81.29
C SER A 712 -49.10 62.48 82.34
N MET A 713 -50.04 63.33 81.90
CA MET A 713 -51.33 63.60 82.57
C MET A 713 -52.29 64.34 81.59
N PRO A 714 -53.62 64.32 81.82
CA PRO A 714 -54.64 64.31 80.78
C PRO A 714 -55.62 65.50 80.82
N GLY A 715 -56.39 65.70 79.75
CA GLY A 715 -57.66 66.46 79.82
C GLY A 715 -58.15 67.09 78.50
N HIS A 716 -59.31 66.60 78.01
CA HIS A 716 -60.49 67.32 77.49
C HIS A 716 -60.30 68.45 76.44
N SER A 717 -61.08 68.67 75.37
CA SER A 717 -62.26 68.05 74.74
C SER A 717 -62.52 68.83 73.43
N ARG A 718 -63.05 68.14 72.39
CA ARG A 718 -63.94 68.61 71.30
C ARG A 718 -63.72 69.99 70.64
N ALA A 719 -63.54 70.01 69.31
CA ALA A 719 -64.65 70.23 68.34
C ALA A 719 -64.16 70.45 66.88
N SER A 720 -65.02 70.00 65.94
CA SER A 720 -65.28 70.51 64.57
C SER A 720 -64.28 70.29 63.41
N SER A 721 -64.64 69.34 62.54
CA SER A 721 -64.36 69.19 61.09
C SER A 721 -64.98 70.33 60.23
N PRO A 722 -65.03 70.25 58.87
CA PRO A 722 -64.01 70.03 57.81
C PRO A 722 -64.17 71.02 56.61
N ARG A 723 -63.50 70.75 55.47
CA ARG A 723 -63.58 71.35 54.11
C ARG A 723 -62.58 72.49 53.85
N GLY A 724 -61.94 72.62 52.69
CA GLY A 724 -62.05 71.92 51.41
C GLY A 724 -60.97 72.39 50.43
N ARG A 725 -60.79 71.60 49.35
CA ARG A 725 -60.16 71.95 48.06
C ARG A 725 -60.74 73.26 47.47
N PRO A 726 -60.14 73.96 46.46
CA PRO A 726 -59.62 73.36 45.22
C PRO A 726 -58.52 74.09 44.39
N TYR A 727 -58.00 73.33 43.40
CA TYR A 727 -57.66 73.67 42.00
C TYR A 727 -56.74 74.86 41.63
N ALA A 728 -55.66 74.52 40.90
CA ALA A 728 -55.36 74.93 39.51
C ALA A 728 -54.17 74.05 39.04
N GLY A 729 -54.06 73.49 37.83
CA GLY A 729 -54.80 73.65 36.59
C GLY A 729 -53.80 73.59 35.42
N GLY A 730 -53.92 72.56 34.57
CA GLY A 730 -53.37 72.49 33.20
C GLY A 730 -51.90 72.13 33.07
N THR A 731 -51.42 71.37 32.08
CA THR A 731 -52.04 70.80 30.87
C THR A 731 -51.01 69.85 30.24
N HIS A 732 -51.41 68.63 29.89
CA HIS A 732 -50.78 67.80 28.84
C HIS A 732 -51.25 68.29 27.44
N PRO A 733 -50.60 67.84 26.33
CA PRO A 733 -51.00 66.58 25.65
C PRO A 733 -49.78 65.65 25.44
N SER A 734 -49.91 64.31 25.57
CA SER A 734 -50.36 63.33 24.55
C SER A 734 -49.41 63.29 23.33
N SER A 735 -49.07 62.20 22.67
CA SER A 735 -49.32 60.75 22.72
C SER A 735 -48.69 60.26 21.40
N GLU A 736 -47.96 59.15 21.34
CA GLU A 736 -48.11 58.19 20.24
C GLU A 736 -47.32 56.90 20.48
N ALA A 737 -48.03 55.79 20.32
CA ALA A 737 -47.53 54.43 20.22
C ALA A 737 -47.48 54.06 18.74
N VAL A 738 -46.44 53.33 18.30
CA VAL A 738 -46.48 52.55 17.06
C VAL A 738 -45.76 51.21 17.27
N THR A 739 -46.46 50.18 16.82
CA THR A 739 -46.14 48.75 16.73
C THR A 739 -45.16 48.40 15.59
N VAL A 740 -44.38 47.33 15.79
CA VAL A 740 -44.07 46.19 14.89
C VAL A 740 -43.84 46.48 13.39
N ASP A 741 -42.64 46.13 12.87
CA ASP A 741 -42.53 45.13 11.79
C ASP A 741 -41.08 44.70 11.45
N ASP A 742 -41.04 43.49 10.89
CA ASP A 742 -39.96 42.64 10.36
C ASP A 742 -38.78 43.32 9.61
N ARG A 743 -37.58 42.79 9.85
CA ARG A 743 -36.70 42.19 8.83
C ARG A 743 -35.50 41.44 9.42
#